data_AF-A0A933NNS0-F1
#
_entry.id   AF-A0A933NNS0-F1
#
_cell.length_a   1.000
_cell.length_b   1.000
_cell.length_c   1.000
_cell.angle_alpha   90.00
_cell.angle_beta   90.00
_cell.angle_gamma   90.00
#
_symmetry.space_group_name_H-M   'P 1'
#
loop_
_entity.id
_entity.type
_entity.pdbx_description
1 polymer ?
#
loop_
_entity_poly.entity_id
_entity_poly.type
_entity_poly.pdbx_seq_one_letter_code
_entity_poly.pdbx_strand_id
1 'polypeptide(L)'
;MEEARESVRTPTRSWRSTAAIAVAACVAALAADSLVPELHLWFGDLGVKARERRPLDPRVVLVDLESWPRPRGVLAAALRTIAAMKPRVIALDVLLDVTRDDPRQDRELADAIALCGRVVLPTAVEQPGAAGTPTPPEPARASAPAPTPLVSMFASAARATGFANFEVDLDGVVRRLPLTYWPAGSSPEGGLPAFAVSAVCAYAAQTAGSQFAWPREDSWQIDWCETARERLPVASMSRLLADPEYRRAMEELGFFRDRIVLIGYLGIRYVGDGFLTPLSTTAMDRTPGAVVHANVLSNLLTGNRLVEAGPVHVGALALLAALAGALMGRVRVSARMVLFQLLLLGGVLGLGVLSTAQRGVLLDVLPVTASAALALGMASLLSAQALMRLTLVRRVMALFGLAPSADVAVLNVASDGPSEGGFIRYSIQLREGVGLGAPVTLFRTAVSADSHRRLLHRLDELLSPVSPTAPEEELIDLGLEIRSELLGRGVERALADLTVQNVHLELGLADLGIPWELANIAGRPLLERFGVSRSVVTERDGADWPATPKGRHAREDREEGFLALIVANPRPLGPEWDALPGAQDEAVALAESLAPLSSEPSGLRVELLMGEEATRAAVVERLRSRTVDVLHFSGHATFDPQAGDSTGFLFPEGTLGAPALAELAREGSLPPVVFANACHTARGYEHAAGGDVSLLTSRLSLPAIFTAAGARLFVGCLWRVETQAAARFSLEFYGGLMAGATAGEAMQRARRAAANYWMTHAAYIMYGDPRLRLLAGALGARERGTR
;
A
#
# COMPACT_ATOMS: atom_id res chain seq x y z
N MET A 1 -1.95 31.20 27.66
CA MET A 1 -0.88 31.41 26.64
C MET A 1 0.16 30.29 26.62
N GLU A 2 0.01 29.23 27.42
CA GLU A 2 0.96 28.10 27.47
C GLU A 2 0.38 26.82 26.83
N GLU A 3 -0.95 26.67 26.77
CA GLU A 3 -1.64 25.54 26.09
C GLU A 3 -1.67 25.63 24.55
N ALA A 4 -1.32 26.78 23.96
CA ALA A 4 -1.34 26.94 22.50
C ALA A 4 -0.07 26.43 21.80
N ARG A 5 1.00 26.10 22.55
CA ARG A 5 2.31 25.70 22.00
C ARG A 5 2.46 24.20 21.75
N GLU A 6 1.57 23.35 22.23
CA GLU A 6 1.65 21.89 22.01
C GLU A 6 0.95 21.39 20.73
N SER A 7 0.16 22.22 20.04
CA SER A 7 -0.66 21.78 18.90
C SER A 7 0.07 21.72 17.55
N VAL A 8 1.36 22.04 17.47
CA VAL A 8 2.12 22.13 16.20
C VAL A 8 3.22 21.07 16.09
N ARG A 9 2.99 19.87 16.63
CA ARG A 9 3.72 18.67 16.20
C ARG A 9 3.02 18.06 14.98
N THR A 10 3.72 18.10 13.86
CA THR A 10 3.36 17.60 12.53
C THR A 10 2.47 16.32 12.52
N PRO A 11 1.30 16.32 11.84
CA PRO A 11 0.49 15.11 11.66
C PRO A 11 1.01 14.18 10.55
N THR A 12 2.22 14.40 10.02
CA THR A 12 2.76 13.63 8.89
C THR A 12 3.33 12.27 9.28
N ARG A 13 3.80 12.13 10.53
CA ARG A 13 4.19 10.83 11.10
C ARG A 13 2.96 10.04 11.57
N SER A 14 1.91 10.73 12.05
CA SER A 14 0.73 10.05 12.57
C SER A 14 -0.01 9.31 11.47
N TRP A 15 -0.37 9.89 10.32
CA TRP A 15 -1.20 9.17 9.34
C TRP A 15 -0.51 7.98 8.65
N ARG A 16 0.83 7.97 8.50
CA ARG A 16 1.57 6.81 7.96
C ARG A 16 1.56 5.65 8.94
N SER A 17 1.86 5.96 10.20
CA SER A 17 1.71 5.02 11.29
C SER A 17 0.24 4.63 11.42
N THR A 18 -0.71 5.55 11.30
CA THR A 18 -2.15 5.29 11.49
C THR A 18 -2.75 4.52 10.31
N ALA A 19 -2.27 4.68 9.08
CA ALA A 19 -2.72 3.90 7.93
C ALA A 19 -2.05 2.51 7.89
N ALA A 20 -0.77 2.41 8.24
CA ALA A 20 -0.11 1.12 8.41
C ALA A 20 -0.67 0.37 9.62
N ILE A 21 -0.93 1.06 10.73
CA ILE A 21 -1.61 0.54 11.93
C ILE A 21 -3.06 0.28 11.63
N ALA A 22 -3.78 1.05 10.79
CA ALA A 22 -5.17 0.76 10.43
C ALA A 22 -5.27 -0.40 9.45
N VAL A 23 -4.33 -0.57 8.53
CA VAL A 23 -4.26 -1.76 7.66
C VAL A 23 -3.81 -2.97 8.46
N ALA A 24 -2.79 -2.85 9.31
CA ALA A 24 -2.38 -3.91 10.23
C ALA A 24 -3.46 -4.22 11.27
N ALA A 25 -4.23 -3.24 11.73
CA ALA A 25 -5.36 -3.41 12.63
C ALA A 25 -6.61 -3.88 11.89
N CYS A 26 -6.81 -3.61 10.59
CA CYS A 26 -7.86 -4.23 9.80
C CYS A 26 -7.49 -5.67 9.46
N VAL A 27 -6.24 -5.98 9.14
CA VAL A 27 -5.75 -7.35 8.95
C VAL A 27 -5.76 -8.11 10.26
N ALA A 28 -5.34 -7.49 11.36
CA ALA A 28 -5.40 -8.06 12.70
C ALA A 28 -6.84 -8.15 13.20
N ALA A 29 -7.73 -7.19 12.92
CA ALA A 29 -9.16 -7.29 13.26
C ALA A 29 -9.89 -8.30 12.38
N LEU A 30 -9.57 -8.41 11.09
CA LEU A 30 -10.07 -9.50 10.25
C LEU A 30 -9.56 -10.86 10.72
N ALA A 31 -8.33 -10.93 11.24
CA ALA A 31 -7.77 -12.15 11.81
C ALA A 31 -8.19 -12.42 13.27
N ALA A 32 -8.63 -11.39 14.01
CA ALA A 32 -8.99 -11.46 15.43
C ALA A 32 -10.51 -11.45 15.69
N ASP A 33 -11.33 -10.94 14.76
CA ASP A 33 -12.77 -11.15 14.76
C ASP A 33 -13.10 -12.50 14.12
N SER A 34 -14.13 -13.15 14.67
CA SER A 34 -14.71 -14.43 14.25
C SER A 34 -15.13 -14.51 12.77
N LEU A 35 -15.13 -13.39 12.05
CA LEU A 35 -15.67 -13.24 10.70
C LEU A 35 -14.91 -14.03 9.63
N VAL A 36 -13.59 -14.13 9.72
CA VAL A 36 -12.77 -14.82 8.71
C VAL A 36 -12.86 -16.35 8.82
N PRO A 37 -12.80 -16.95 10.03
CA PRO A 37 -13.16 -18.35 10.23
C PRO A 37 -14.59 -18.69 9.79
N GLU A 38 -15.58 -17.83 10.12
CA GLU A 38 -16.97 -18.02 9.69
C GLU A 38 -17.13 -18.00 8.17
N LEU A 39 -16.44 -17.08 7.47
CA LEU A 39 -16.43 -17.05 6.00
C LEU A 39 -15.82 -18.32 5.40
N HIS A 40 -14.74 -18.85 5.99
CA HIS A 40 -14.15 -20.11 5.53
C HIS A 40 -15.14 -21.28 5.63
N LEU A 41 -15.82 -21.42 6.78
CA LEU A 41 -16.86 -22.43 6.99
C LEU A 41 -18.02 -22.25 5.99
N TRP A 42 -18.44 -21.01 5.75
CA TRP A 42 -19.50 -20.69 4.80
C TRP A 42 -19.17 -21.09 3.35
N PHE A 43 -17.94 -20.84 2.89
CA PHE A 43 -17.51 -21.26 1.55
C PHE A 43 -17.38 -22.79 1.44
N GLY A 44 -16.94 -23.45 2.50
CA GLY A 44 -16.97 -24.92 2.61
C GLY A 44 -18.38 -25.47 2.42
N ASP A 45 -19.35 -24.91 3.16
CA ASP A 45 -20.76 -25.29 3.08
C ASP A 45 -21.37 -25.03 1.70
N LEU A 46 -21.00 -23.91 1.06
CA LEU A 46 -21.42 -23.63 -0.31
C LEU A 46 -20.91 -24.70 -1.29
N GLY A 47 -19.68 -25.17 -1.09
CA GLY A 47 -19.10 -26.31 -1.81
C GLY A 47 -19.88 -27.61 -1.59
N VAL A 48 -20.29 -27.88 -0.35
CA VAL A 48 -21.14 -29.04 -0.01
C VAL A 48 -22.53 -28.93 -0.64
N LYS A 49 -23.16 -27.75 -0.61
CA LYS A 49 -24.46 -27.49 -1.25
C LYS A 49 -24.40 -27.65 -2.77
N ALA A 50 -23.28 -27.26 -3.39
CA ALA A 50 -23.06 -27.37 -4.82
C ALA A 50 -22.64 -28.78 -5.28
N ARG A 51 -22.29 -29.67 -4.34
CA ARG A 51 -21.96 -31.06 -4.62
C ARG A 51 -23.19 -31.84 -5.04
N GLU A 52 -23.03 -32.71 -6.03
CA GLU A 52 -24.10 -33.60 -6.47
C GLU A 52 -24.49 -34.56 -5.34
N ARG A 53 -25.79 -34.57 -4.99
CA ARG A 53 -26.32 -35.44 -3.94
C ARG A 53 -26.32 -36.88 -4.39
N ARG A 54 -25.94 -37.78 -3.50
CA ARG A 54 -25.91 -39.22 -3.75
C ARG A 54 -26.91 -39.91 -2.82
N PRO A 55 -27.58 -40.99 -3.26
CA PRO A 55 -28.37 -41.79 -2.34
C PRO A 55 -27.47 -42.35 -1.23
N LEU A 56 -28.05 -42.60 -0.06
CA LEU A 56 -27.36 -43.35 0.99
C LEU A 56 -26.91 -44.72 0.48
N ASP A 57 -25.83 -45.24 1.04
CA ASP A 57 -25.38 -46.60 0.77
C ASP A 57 -26.56 -47.57 0.97
N PRO A 58 -26.86 -48.45 -0.01
CA PRO A 58 -28.03 -49.31 0.04
C PRO A 58 -28.01 -50.30 1.23
N ARG A 59 -26.87 -50.47 1.90
CA ARG A 59 -26.74 -51.25 3.13
C ARG A 59 -27.29 -50.53 4.36
N VAL A 60 -27.63 -49.25 4.28
CA VAL A 60 -28.19 -48.45 5.38
C VAL A 60 -29.66 -48.16 5.10
N VAL A 61 -30.53 -48.53 6.03
CA VAL A 61 -31.96 -48.22 5.97
C VAL A 61 -32.44 -47.66 7.31
N LEU A 62 -33.47 -46.80 7.27
CA LEU A 62 -33.98 -46.13 8.46
C LEU A 62 -35.36 -46.65 8.85
N VAL A 63 -35.66 -46.61 10.14
CA VAL A 63 -37.00 -46.78 10.69
C VAL A 63 -37.34 -45.55 11.53
N ASP A 64 -38.37 -44.82 11.12
CA ASP A 64 -38.84 -43.64 11.86
C ASP A 64 -39.65 -44.04 13.09
N LEU A 65 -39.24 -43.54 14.25
CA LEU A 65 -40.01 -43.66 15.48
C LEU A 65 -41.31 -42.85 15.45
N GLU A 66 -41.44 -41.82 14.60
CA GLU A 66 -42.62 -40.94 14.38
C GLU A 66 -43.06 -40.09 15.58
N SER A 67 -42.85 -40.54 16.81
CA SER A 67 -43.10 -39.81 18.06
C SER A 67 -42.05 -40.14 19.10
N TRP A 68 -41.68 -39.18 19.94
CA TRP A 68 -40.78 -39.35 21.07
C TRP A 68 -41.33 -38.64 22.32
N PRO A 69 -41.25 -39.22 23.53
CA PRO A 69 -40.72 -40.54 23.87
C PRO A 69 -41.63 -41.71 23.44
N ARG A 70 -41.04 -42.90 23.22
CA ARG A 70 -41.79 -44.16 22.98
C ARG A 70 -41.75 -45.07 24.22
N PRO A 71 -42.84 -45.79 24.55
CA PRO A 71 -42.82 -46.82 25.59
C PRO A 71 -41.81 -47.94 25.28
N ARG A 72 -41.14 -48.48 26.30
CA ARG A 72 -40.12 -49.54 26.13
C ARG A 72 -40.69 -50.79 25.47
N GLY A 73 -41.93 -51.18 25.79
CA GLY A 73 -42.61 -52.31 25.16
C GLY A 73 -42.86 -52.12 23.67
N VAL A 74 -43.10 -50.89 23.20
CA VAL A 74 -43.24 -50.57 21.77
C VAL A 74 -41.89 -50.74 21.06
N LEU A 75 -40.81 -50.24 21.67
CA LEU A 75 -39.45 -50.45 21.15
C LEU A 75 -39.08 -51.94 21.12
N ALA A 76 -39.43 -52.71 22.16
CA ALA A 76 -39.21 -54.14 22.23
C ALA A 76 -39.96 -54.91 21.12
N ALA A 77 -41.23 -54.57 20.89
CA ALA A 77 -42.03 -55.15 19.82
C ALA A 77 -41.46 -54.80 18.43
N ALA A 78 -40.99 -53.57 18.22
CA ALA A 78 -40.34 -53.15 16.98
C ALA A 78 -39.05 -53.93 16.73
N LEU A 79 -38.19 -54.07 17.75
CA LEU A 79 -36.95 -54.85 17.66
C LEU A 79 -37.22 -56.31 17.28
N ARG A 80 -38.17 -56.99 17.95
CA ARG A 80 -38.56 -58.37 17.61
C ARG A 80 -39.07 -58.49 16.17
N THR A 81 -39.91 -57.55 15.75
CA THR A 81 -40.49 -57.51 14.40
C THR A 81 -39.41 -57.33 13.34
N ILE A 82 -38.51 -56.37 13.52
CA ILE A 82 -37.43 -56.08 12.58
C ILE A 82 -36.41 -57.22 12.56
N ALA A 83 -36.06 -57.79 13.72
CA ALA A 83 -35.10 -58.89 13.81
C ALA A 83 -35.56 -60.15 13.07
N ALA A 84 -36.86 -60.42 13.03
CA ALA A 84 -37.43 -61.52 12.23
C ALA A 84 -37.13 -61.38 10.72
N MET A 85 -36.95 -60.13 10.24
CA MET A 85 -36.61 -59.81 8.85
C MET A 85 -35.10 -59.87 8.56
N LYS A 86 -34.32 -60.41 9.51
CA LYS A 86 -32.89 -60.75 9.38
C LYS A 86 -31.96 -59.58 9.00
N PRO A 87 -32.00 -58.43 9.70
CA PRO A 87 -30.99 -57.40 9.56
C PRO A 87 -29.63 -57.88 10.05
N ARG A 88 -28.54 -57.35 9.51
CA ARG A 88 -27.18 -57.69 9.96
C ARG A 88 -26.83 -56.95 11.25
N VAL A 89 -27.25 -55.69 11.35
CA VAL A 89 -27.10 -54.84 12.54
C VAL A 89 -28.36 -54.01 12.73
N ILE A 90 -28.76 -53.81 13.97
CA ILE A 90 -29.78 -52.82 14.35
C ILE A 90 -29.09 -51.74 15.18
N ALA A 91 -28.93 -50.55 14.63
CA ALA A 91 -28.45 -49.38 15.36
C ALA A 91 -29.69 -48.68 15.94
N LEU A 92 -29.89 -48.77 17.27
CA LEU A 92 -31.04 -48.16 17.92
C LEU A 92 -30.61 -46.81 18.50
N ASP A 93 -30.89 -45.73 17.78
CA ASP A 93 -30.55 -44.35 18.14
C ASP A 93 -31.51 -43.81 19.22
N VAL A 94 -31.37 -44.39 20.42
CA VAL A 94 -32.14 -44.05 21.61
C VAL A 94 -31.23 -44.14 22.83
N LEU A 95 -31.11 -43.05 23.58
CA LEU A 95 -30.40 -43.05 24.86
C LEU A 95 -31.21 -43.83 25.92
N LEU A 96 -30.58 -44.86 26.49
CA LEU A 96 -31.14 -45.75 27.52
C LEU A 96 -30.35 -45.61 28.84
N ASP A 97 -30.17 -44.38 29.28
CA ASP A 97 -29.41 -43.95 30.46
C ASP A 97 -30.26 -43.87 31.74
N VAL A 98 -31.58 -43.77 31.60
CA VAL A 98 -32.52 -43.70 32.73
C VAL A 98 -33.42 -44.94 32.81
N THR A 99 -33.58 -45.46 34.03
CA THR A 99 -34.53 -46.54 34.36
C THR A 99 -35.97 -46.04 34.41
N ARG A 100 -36.94 -46.89 34.06
CA ARG A 100 -38.36 -46.57 34.16
C ARG A 100 -38.92 -46.95 35.51
N ASP A 101 -39.96 -46.24 35.94
CA ASP A 101 -40.67 -46.49 37.21
C ASP A 101 -41.23 -47.92 37.31
N ASP A 102 -41.59 -48.53 36.17
CA ASP A 102 -41.93 -49.95 36.07
C ASP A 102 -40.75 -50.76 35.52
N PRO A 103 -40.02 -51.53 36.36
CA PRO A 103 -38.86 -52.30 35.93
C PRO A 103 -39.19 -53.47 34.98
N ARG A 104 -40.48 -53.80 34.76
CA ARG A 104 -40.87 -54.80 33.75
C ARG A 104 -40.66 -54.26 32.34
N GLN A 105 -40.84 -52.96 32.13
CA GLN A 105 -40.66 -52.30 30.84
C GLN A 105 -39.21 -52.33 30.37
N ASP A 106 -38.25 -52.05 31.27
CA ASP A 106 -36.83 -52.12 30.93
C ASP A 106 -36.36 -53.56 30.72
N ARG A 107 -36.85 -54.51 31.52
CA ARG A 107 -36.59 -55.95 31.31
C ARG A 107 -37.10 -56.43 29.96
N GLU A 108 -38.33 -56.08 29.58
CA GLU A 108 -38.89 -56.49 28.29
C GLU A 108 -38.04 -56.00 27.12
N LEU A 109 -37.57 -54.75 27.18
CA LEU A 109 -36.68 -54.20 26.15
C LEU A 109 -35.30 -54.86 26.18
N ALA A 110 -34.71 -55.09 27.35
CA ALA A 110 -33.43 -55.78 27.48
C ALA A 110 -33.48 -57.20 26.91
N ASP A 111 -34.55 -57.94 27.18
CA ASP A 111 -34.80 -59.27 26.61
C ASP A 111 -34.93 -59.23 25.09
N ALA A 112 -35.62 -58.21 24.55
CA ALA A 112 -35.71 -58.02 23.10
C ALA A 112 -34.34 -57.71 22.48
N ILE A 113 -33.54 -56.83 23.10
CA ILE A 113 -32.18 -56.50 22.65
C ILE A 113 -31.30 -57.76 22.64
N ALA A 114 -31.30 -58.52 23.74
CA ALA A 114 -30.52 -59.74 23.89
C ALA A 114 -30.94 -60.83 22.88
N LEU A 115 -32.26 -61.03 22.70
CA LEU A 115 -32.81 -61.99 21.75
C LEU A 115 -32.42 -61.66 20.30
N CYS A 116 -32.37 -60.37 19.95
CA CYS A 116 -31.94 -59.94 18.63
C CYS A 116 -30.45 -60.23 18.40
N GLY A 117 -29.60 -60.10 19.43
CA GLY A 117 -28.15 -60.37 19.39
C GLY A 117 -27.33 -59.48 18.44
N ARG A 118 -27.96 -58.45 17.84
CA ARG A 118 -27.41 -57.62 16.76
C ARG A 118 -27.60 -56.12 16.99
N VAL A 119 -28.02 -55.73 18.19
CA VAL A 119 -28.36 -54.34 18.52
C VAL A 119 -27.13 -53.58 19.00
N VAL A 120 -26.89 -52.41 18.43
CA VAL A 120 -25.90 -51.44 18.89
C VAL A 120 -26.62 -50.28 19.55
N LEU A 121 -26.14 -49.85 20.72
CA LEU A 121 -26.74 -48.78 21.51
C LEU A 121 -25.83 -47.56 21.65
N PRO A 122 -26.39 -46.34 21.61
CA PRO A 122 -25.66 -45.12 21.86
C PRO A 122 -25.43 -44.89 23.35
N THR A 123 -24.29 -44.31 23.70
CA THR A 123 -24.07 -43.57 24.95
C THR A 123 -23.91 -42.08 24.60
N ALA A 124 -24.22 -41.19 25.54
CA ALA A 124 -24.01 -39.76 25.38
C ALA A 124 -22.90 -39.30 26.31
N VAL A 125 -22.25 -38.19 25.95
CA VAL A 125 -21.35 -37.45 26.84
C VAL A 125 -22.03 -36.12 27.14
N GLU A 126 -22.17 -35.77 28.42
CA GLU A 126 -22.66 -34.44 28.79
C GLU A 126 -21.64 -33.38 28.35
N GLN A 127 -22.04 -32.50 27.42
CA GLN A 127 -21.24 -31.33 27.07
C GLN A 127 -21.75 -30.11 27.87
N PRO A 128 -20.88 -29.39 28.60
CA PRO A 128 -21.27 -28.15 29.24
C PRO A 128 -21.74 -27.15 28.16
N GLY A 129 -23.01 -26.72 28.22
CA GLY A 129 -23.56 -25.72 27.31
C GLY A 129 -24.55 -26.22 26.25
N ALA A 130 -24.96 -27.50 26.24
CA ALA A 130 -25.93 -28.05 25.28
C ALA A 130 -27.33 -27.37 25.28
N ALA A 131 -27.60 -26.47 26.24
CA ALA A 131 -28.77 -25.59 26.23
C ALA A 131 -28.48 -24.28 25.45
N GLY A 132 -28.24 -24.37 24.13
CA GLY A 132 -28.46 -23.28 23.19
C GLY A 132 -27.63 -21.98 23.34
N THR A 133 -26.64 -21.91 24.22
CA THR A 133 -25.70 -20.78 24.30
C THR A 133 -24.28 -21.27 23.99
N PRO A 134 -23.65 -20.80 22.91
CA PRO A 134 -22.27 -21.14 22.59
C PRO A 134 -21.36 -20.44 23.61
N THR A 135 -20.90 -21.17 24.62
CA THR A 135 -19.72 -20.78 25.39
C THR A 135 -18.47 -21.20 24.60
N PRO A 136 -17.44 -20.32 24.47
CA PRO A 136 -16.22 -20.67 23.75
C PRO A 136 -15.55 -21.90 24.37
N PRO A 137 -14.91 -22.78 23.58
CA PRO A 137 -14.10 -23.85 24.13
C PRO A 137 -12.92 -23.24 24.88
N GLU A 138 -12.91 -23.34 26.21
CA GLU A 138 -11.72 -23.05 27.01
C GLU A 138 -10.58 -23.97 26.51
N PRO A 139 -9.35 -23.48 26.34
CA PRO A 139 -8.25 -24.30 25.87
C PRO A 139 -7.79 -25.18 27.03
N ALA A 140 -8.47 -26.30 27.23
CA ALA A 140 -8.11 -27.27 28.23
C ALA A 140 -8.31 -28.67 27.67
N ARG A 141 -7.20 -29.30 27.28
CA ARG A 141 -7.04 -30.78 27.29
C ARG A 141 -7.17 -31.36 28.73
N ALA A 142 -7.79 -30.63 29.66
CA ALA A 142 -8.01 -31.06 31.03
C ALA A 142 -9.53 -31.26 31.22
N SER A 143 -9.91 -32.52 31.41
CA SER A 143 -11.26 -33.00 31.77
C SER A 143 -12.33 -33.06 30.68
N ALA A 144 -12.10 -33.86 29.63
CA ALA A 144 -13.21 -34.40 28.83
C ALA A 144 -14.14 -35.23 29.77
N PRO A 145 -15.44 -34.91 29.89
CA PRO A 145 -16.34 -35.52 30.86
C PRO A 145 -16.55 -37.03 30.64
N ALA A 146 -16.86 -37.78 31.70
CA ALA A 146 -17.18 -39.19 31.56
C ALA A 146 -18.47 -39.37 30.72
N PRO A 147 -18.57 -40.39 29.87
CA PRO A 147 -19.81 -40.71 29.17
C PRO A 147 -20.90 -41.11 30.17
N THR A 148 -22.13 -40.68 29.91
CA THR A 148 -23.32 -41.07 30.64
C THR A 148 -23.52 -42.59 30.49
N PRO A 149 -23.43 -43.36 31.58
CA PRO A 149 -23.51 -44.81 31.50
C PRO A 149 -24.92 -45.23 31.08
N LEU A 150 -24.98 -46.18 30.13
CA LEU A 150 -26.21 -46.92 29.85
C LEU A 150 -26.65 -47.68 31.10
N VAL A 151 -27.96 -47.85 31.29
CA VAL A 151 -28.47 -48.78 32.30
C VAL A 151 -27.85 -50.15 32.03
N SER A 152 -27.24 -50.74 33.07
CA SER A 152 -26.35 -51.91 32.95
C SER A 152 -26.95 -53.11 32.22
N MET A 153 -28.26 -53.33 32.35
CA MET A 153 -28.96 -54.42 31.65
C MET A 153 -28.97 -54.21 30.13
N PHE A 154 -29.09 -52.98 29.65
CA PHE A 154 -29.05 -52.68 28.22
C PHE A 154 -27.63 -52.76 27.67
N ALA A 155 -26.66 -52.25 28.43
CA ALA A 155 -25.25 -52.36 28.07
C ALA A 155 -24.81 -53.83 27.94
N SER A 156 -25.27 -54.69 28.85
CA SER A 156 -24.96 -56.13 28.84
C SER A 156 -25.69 -56.90 27.74
N ALA A 157 -26.90 -56.46 27.36
CA ALA A 157 -27.69 -57.09 26.31
C ALA A 157 -27.24 -56.68 24.90
N ALA A 158 -26.66 -55.49 24.74
CA ALA A 158 -26.26 -54.96 23.45
C ALA A 158 -25.05 -55.70 22.86
N ARG A 159 -25.02 -55.79 21.53
CA ARG A 159 -23.89 -56.38 20.78
C ARG A 159 -22.63 -55.53 20.90
N ALA A 160 -22.81 -54.21 20.92
CA ALA A 160 -21.79 -53.19 21.08
C ALA A 160 -22.44 -51.88 21.53
N THR A 161 -21.63 -50.96 22.04
CA THR A 161 -22.04 -49.60 22.40
C THR A 161 -21.10 -48.59 21.71
N GLY A 162 -21.53 -47.35 21.58
CA GLY A 162 -20.66 -46.26 21.08
C GLY A 162 -21.25 -44.89 21.37
N PHE A 163 -20.42 -43.85 21.39
CA PHE A 163 -20.88 -42.50 21.76
C PHE A 163 -21.57 -41.81 20.57
N ALA A 164 -22.71 -41.16 20.80
CA ALA A 164 -23.55 -40.60 19.73
C ALA A 164 -23.36 -39.10 19.47
N ASN A 165 -22.71 -38.37 20.38
CA ASN A 165 -22.53 -36.93 20.24
C ASN A 165 -21.82 -36.55 18.93
N PHE A 166 -22.31 -35.49 18.30
CA PHE A 166 -21.66 -34.84 17.17
C PHE A 166 -20.72 -33.73 17.63
N GLU A 167 -19.73 -33.41 16.80
CA GLU A 167 -18.95 -32.19 16.95
C GLU A 167 -19.76 -31.04 16.33
N VAL A 168 -20.07 -30.03 17.13
CA VAL A 168 -20.81 -28.83 16.70
C VAL A 168 -19.80 -27.69 16.61
N ASP A 169 -19.67 -27.11 15.42
CA ASP A 169 -18.81 -25.95 15.20
C ASP A 169 -19.35 -24.70 15.93
N LEU A 170 -18.54 -23.65 16.03
CA LEU A 170 -18.91 -22.39 16.71
C LEU A 170 -20.20 -21.75 16.18
N ASP A 171 -20.54 -22.01 14.91
CA ASP A 171 -21.75 -21.53 14.24
C ASP A 171 -22.97 -22.45 14.44
N GLY A 172 -22.84 -23.49 15.27
CA GLY A 172 -23.92 -24.43 15.58
C GLY A 172 -24.14 -25.51 14.52
N VAL A 173 -23.28 -25.60 13.50
CA VAL A 173 -23.41 -26.55 12.40
C VAL A 173 -22.57 -27.81 12.66
N VAL A 174 -23.15 -28.98 12.37
CA VAL A 174 -22.44 -30.26 12.41
C VAL A 174 -21.78 -30.51 11.07
N ARG A 175 -20.44 -30.55 11.05
CA ARG A 175 -19.65 -30.86 9.84
C ARG A 175 -18.78 -32.10 9.99
N ARG A 176 -18.31 -32.33 11.23
CA ARG A 176 -17.36 -33.40 11.56
C ARG A 176 -18.02 -34.49 12.38
N LEU A 177 -17.59 -35.71 12.09
CA LEU A 177 -17.84 -36.89 12.89
C LEU A 177 -16.60 -37.17 13.75
N PRO A 178 -16.68 -37.07 15.08
CA PRO A 178 -15.66 -37.66 15.94
C PRO A 178 -15.71 -39.19 15.80
N LEU A 179 -14.57 -39.82 15.55
CA LEU A 179 -14.47 -41.28 15.34
C LEU A 179 -14.26 -42.03 16.66
N THR A 180 -13.52 -41.40 17.57
CA THR A 180 -13.22 -41.93 18.90
C THR A 180 -13.34 -40.80 19.92
N TYR A 181 -13.97 -41.09 21.04
CA TYR A 181 -13.99 -40.22 22.20
C TYR A 181 -12.96 -40.68 23.22
N TRP A 182 -12.16 -39.75 23.75
CA TRP A 182 -11.10 -40.05 24.72
C TRP A 182 -11.44 -39.40 26.07
N PRO A 183 -11.95 -40.18 27.05
CA PRO A 183 -12.22 -39.66 28.39
C PRO A 183 -10.95 -39.16 29.08
N ALA A 184 -11.08 -38.19 29.99
CA ALA A 184 -9.94 -37.68 30.73
C ALA A 184 -9.22 -38.79 31.53
N GLY A 185 -7.90 -38.91 31.33
CA GLY A 185 -7.07 -39.93 32.00
C GLY A 185 -7.12 -41.33 31.38
N SER A 186 -7.75 -41.51 30.21
CA SER A 186 -7.74 -42.79 29.49
C SER A 186 -6.34 -43.13 28.94
N SER A 187 -5.96 -44.41 28.98
CA SER A 187 -4.80 -44.91 28.23
C SER A 187 -5.03 -44.83 26.71
N PRO A 188 -4.00 -44.98 25.86
CA PRO A 188 -4.16 -45.04 24.38
C PRO A 188 -5.06 -46.17 23.86
N GLU A 189 -5.57 -47.05 24.74
CA GLU A 189 -6.52 -48.11 24.42
C GLU A 189 -7.92 -47.85 25.01
N GLY A 190 -8.09 -46.79 25.80
CA GLY A 190 -9.34 -46.46 26.51
C GLY A 190 -10.31 -45.57 25.73
N GLY A 191 -10.11 -45.42 24.42
CA GLY A 191 -10.99 -44.64 23.55
C GLY A 191 -12.32 -45.36 23.29
N LEU A 192 -13.42 -44.61 23.30
CA LEU A 192 -14.75 -45.11 23.00
C LEU A 192 -15.10 -44.85 21.53
N PRO A 193 -15.46 -45.87 20.72
CA PRO A 193 -15.90 -45.67 19.34
C PRO A 193 -17.16 -44.82 19.26
N ALA A 194 -17.29 -44.05 18.18
CA ALA A 194 -18.55 -43.43 17.84
C ALA A 194 -19.63 -44.50 17.57
N PHE A 195 -20.88 -44.18 17.88
CA PHE A 195 -22.04 -45.06 17.71
C PHE A 195 -22.11 -45.65 16.30
N ALA A 196 -21.90 -44.82 15.28
CA ALA A 196 -21.89 -45.26 13.89
C ALA A 196 -20.68 -46.14 13.55
N VAL A 197 -19.51 -45.88 14.14
CA VAL A 197 -18.32 -46.75 14.00
C VAL A 197 -18.60 -48.11 14.60
N SER A 198 -19.17 -48.18 15.81
CA SER A 198 -19.58 -49.43 16.46
C SER A 198 -20.57 -50.23 15.61
N ALA A 199 -21.54 -49.56 14.96
CA ALA A 199 -22.48 -50.20 14.05
C ALA A 199 -21.81 -50.78 12.79
N VAL A 200 -20.88 -50.05 12.17
CA VAL A 200 -20.12 -50.55 11.01
C VAL A 200 -19.18 -51.70 11.40
N CYS A 201 -18.50 -51.61 12.55
CA CYS A 201 -17.69 -52.71 13.07
C CYS A 201 -18.52 -53.96 13.35
N ALA A 202 -19.70 -53.82 13.96
CA ALA A 202 -20.63 -54.93 14.19
C ALA A 202 -21.15 -55.55 12.89
N TYR A 203 -21.29 -54.74 11.83
CA TYR A 203 -21.68 -55.19 10.49
C TYR A 203 -20.54 -55.94 9.79
N ALA A 204 -19.33 -55.37 9.82
CA ALA A 204 -18.12 -55.90 9.20
C ALA A 204 -17.65 -57.21 9.84
N ALA A 205 -17.73 -57.34 11.17
CA ALA A 205 -17.36 -58.55 11.92
C ALA A 205 -18.14 -59.80 11.51
N GLN A 206 -19.30 -59.62 10.87
CA GLN A 206 -20.15 -60.70 10.36
C GLN A 206 -19.89 -61.03 8.87
N THR A 207 -18.90 -60.37 8.25
CA THR A 207 -18.57 -60.51 6.81
C THR A 207 -17.22 -61.20 6.66
N ALA A 208 -17.19 -62.40 6.08
CA ALA A 208 -15.95 -63.16 5.87
C ALA A 208 -14.96 -62.37 4.97
N GLY A 209 -13.71 -62.23 5.43
CA GLY A 209 -12.64 -61.55 4.69
C GLY A 209 -12.59 -60.02 4.82
N SER A 210 -13.50 -59.39 5.59
CA SER A 210 -13.46 -57.94 5.81
C SER A 210 -12.55 -57.57 6.98
N GLN A 211 -11.41 -56.92 6.69
CA GLN A 211 -10.63 -56.18 7.69
C GLN A 211 -11.08 -54.72 7.61
N PHE A 212 -12.04 -54.31 8.44
CA PHE A 212 -12.31 -52.88 8.63
C PHE A 212 -11.15 -52.31 9.47
N ALA A 213 -10.24 -51.60 8.80
CA ALA A 213 -9.11 -50.95 9.47
C ALA A 213 -9.62 -49.74 10.24
N TRP A 214 -9.40 -49.73 11.56
CA TRP A 214 -9.76 -48.62 12.43
C TRP A 214 -9.09 -47.32 11.94
N PRO A 215 -9.87 -46.26 11.64
CA PRO A 215 -9.29 -44.98 11.30
C PRO A 215 -8.43 -44.46 12.47
N ARG A 216 -7.16 -44.14 12.22
CA ARG A 216 -6.27 -43.54 13.23
C ARG A 216 -6.49 -42.04 13.44
N GLU A 217 -7.39 -41.45 12.66
CA GLU A 217 -7.75 -40.04 12.73
C GLU A 217 -8.82 -39.84 13.83
N ASP A 218 -8.78 -38.71 14.53
CA ASP A 218 -9.71 -38.44 15.64
C ASP A 218 -11.12 -38.06 15.15
N SER A 219 -11.23 -37.41 13.98
CA SER A 219 -12.49 -37.02 13.37
C SER A 219 -12.42 -36.98 11.84
N TRP A 220 -13.58 -37.14 11.18
CA TRP A 220 -13.75 -37.04 9.73
C TRP A 220 -14.74 -35.94 9.35
N GLN A 221 -14.47 -35.24 8.25
CA GLN A 221 -15.45 -34.35 7.62
C GLN A 221 -16.49 -35.19 6.85
N ILE A 222 -17.77 -34.95 7.13
CA ILE A 222 -18.88 -35.72 6.57
C ILE A 222 -19.12 -35.31 5.10
N ASP A 223 -19.09 -36.28 4.18
CA ASP A 223 -19.57 -36.12 2.80
C ASP A 223 -21.09 -36.36 2.78
N TRP A 224 -21.86 -35.27 2.79
CA TRP A 224 -23.32 -35.30 2.92
C TRP A 224 -23.99 -35.91 1.68
N CYS A 225 -24.49 -37.14 1.81
CA CYS A 225 -25.18 -37.87 0.75
C CYS A 225 -26.58 -37.30 0.50
N GLU A 226 -27.45 -37.35 1.52
CA GLU A 226 -28.85 -36.93 1.44
C GLU A 226 -29.43 -36.61 2.83
N THR A 227 -30.23 -35.55 2.92
CA THR A 227 -30.95 -35.17 4.15
C THR A 227 -32.45 -35.01 3.92
N ALA A 228 -32.90 -34.97 2.67
CA ALA A 228 -34.32 -34.87 2.33
C ALA A 228 -35.04 -36.19 2.62
N ARG A 229 -35.96 -36.16 3.59
CA ARG A 229 -36.72 -37.33 4.06
C ARG A 229 -37.34 -38.17 2.94
N GLU A 230 -37.86 -37.54 1.88
CA GLU A 230 -38.50 -38.25 0.76
C GLU A 230 -37.54 -39.08 -0.11
N ARG A 231 -36.24 -38.80 -0.01
CA ARG A 231 -35.18 -39.53 -0.74
C ARG A 231 -34.45 -40.55 0.13
N LEU A 232 -34.77 -40.60 1.43
CA LEU A 232 -34.19 -41.56 2.36
C LEU A 232 -34.95 -42.89 2.33
N PRO A 233 -34.27 -44.04 2.43
CA PRO A 233 -34.92 -45.35 2.55
C PRO A 233 -35.48 -45.54 3.96
N VAL A 234 -36.67 -44.98 4.22
CA VAL A 234 -37.32 -44.95 5.53
C VAL A 234 -38.54 -45.88 5.58
N ALA A 235 -38.64 -46.69 6.62
CA ALA A 235 -39.86 -47.40 6.98
C ALA A 235 -40.56 -46.75 8.20
N SER A 236 -41.89 -46.77 8.22
CA SER A 236 -42.69 -46.31 9.38
C SER A 236 -42.76 -47.38 10.46
N MET A 237 -42.34 -47.07 11.69
CA MET A 237 -42.42 -48.02 12.81
C MET A 237 -43.88 -48.35 13.15
N SER A 238 -44.77 -47.36 13.21
CA SER A 238 -46.17 -47.62 13.54
C SER A 238 -46.85 -48.51 12.50
N ARG A 239 -46.54 -48.36 11.21
CA ARG A 239 -47.05 -49.27 10.17
C ARG A 239 -46.45 -50.67 10.26
N LEU A 240 -45.15 -50.81 10.53
CA LEU A 240 -44.54 -52.13 10.75
C LEU A 240 -45.22 -52.91 11.88
N LEU A 241 -45.66 -52.22 12.93
CA LEU A 241 -46.32 -52.84 14.09
C LEU A 241 -47.80 -53.11 13.84
N ALA A 242 -48.52 -52.18 13.22
CA ALA A 242 -49.99 -52.22 13.11
C ALA A 242 -50.53 -52.83 11.81
N ASP A 243 -49.78 -52.80 10.72
CA ASP A 243 -50.24 -53.17 9.37
C ASP A 243 -49.50 -54.43 8.86
N PRO A 244 -50.15 -55.61 8.89
CA PRO A 244 -49.54 -56.86 8.42
C PRO A 244 -49.21 -56.88 6.92
N GLU A 245 -49.97 -56.16 6.09
CA GLU A 245 -49.72 -56.09 4.65
C GLU A 245 -48.46 -55.28 4.37
N TYR A 246 -48.32 -54.12 5.03
CA TYR A 246 -47.10 -53.32 4.97
C TYR A 246 -45.88 -54.12 5.45
N ARG A 247 -46.01 -54.87 6.55
CA ARG A 247 -44.93 -55.74 7.04
C ARG A 247 -44.52 -56.79 6.02
N ARG A 248 -45.49 -57.49 5.40
CA ARG A 248 -45.22 -58.48 4.35
C ARG A 248 -44.52 -57.85 3.15
N ALA A 249 -44.95 -56.66 2.72
CA ALA A 249 -44.32 -55.93 1.63
C ALA A 249 -42.84 -55.61 1.93
N MET A 250 -42.52 -55.18 3.17
CA MET A 250 -41.12 -54.92 3.57
C MET A 250 -40.27 -56.21 3.59
N GLU A 251 -40.85 -57.34 3.98
CA GLU A 251 -40.19 -58.65 3.94
C GLU A 251 -39.92 -59.13 2.51
N GLU A 252 -40.91 -59.01 1.62
CA GLU A 252 -40.80 -59.38 0.20
C GLU A 252 -39.77 -58.52 -0.54
N LEU A 253 -39.70 -57.22 -0.23
CA LEU A 253 -38.67 -56.32 -0.73
C LEU A 253 -37.28 -56.60 -0.16
N GLY A 254 -37.16 -57.46 0.87
CA GLY A 254 -35.92 -57.67 1.60
C GLY A 254 -35.37 -56.38 2.21
N PHE A 255 -36.26 -55.47 2.62
CA PHE A 255 -35.90 -54.09 2.97
C PHE A 255 -34.87 -54.01 4.10
N PHE A 256 -34.96 -54.89 5.10
CA PHE A 256 -34.02 -54.94 6.24
C PHE A 256 -32.93 -56.00 6.10
N ARG A 257 -33.08 -56.97 5.19
CA ARG A 257 -32.25 -58.18 5.15
C ARG A 257 -30.80 -57.85 4.83
N ASP A 258 -29.88 -58.35 5.65
CA ASP A 258 -28.42 -58.16 5.49
C ASP A 258 -27.95 -56.69 5.50
N ARG A 259 -28.76 -55.79 6.04
CA ARG A 259 -28.49 -54.34 6.13
C ARG A 259 -28.24 -53.88 7.57
N ILE A 260 -27.72 -52.66 7.71
CA ILE A 260 -27.71 -51.87 8.94
C ILE A 260 -29.05 -51.14 9.02
N VAL A 261 -29.85 -51.45 10.04
CA VAL A 261 -31.13 -50.81 10.29
C VAL A 261 -30.95 -49.77 11.39
N LEU A 262 -31.06 -48.50 11.02
CA LEU A 262 -31.00 -47.39 11.97
C LEU A 262 -32.41 -47.02 12.42
N ILE A 263 -32.73 -47.22 13.69
CA ILE A 263 -34.02 -46.90 14.28
C ILE A 263 -33.85 -45.62 15.10
N GLY A 264 -34.56 -44.55 14.74
CA GLY A 264 -34.44 -43.25 15.40
C GLY A 264 -35.61 -42.32 15.12
N TYR A 265 -35.69 -41.20 15.83
CA TYR A 265 -36.75 -40.21 15.63
C TYR A 265 -36.38 -39.29 14.46
N LEU A 266 -37.21 -39.25 13.41
CA LEU A 266 -36.98 -38.39 12.23
C LEU A 266 -37.83 -37.11 12.24
N GLY A 267 -38.34 -36.72 13.40
CA GLY A 267 -39.11 -35.48 13.57
C GLY A 267 -38.25 -34.33 14.10
N ILE A 268 -38.71 -33.10 13.86
CA ILE A 268 -37.98 -31.86 14.21
C ILE A 268 -38.59 -31.08 15.39
N ARG A 269 -39.67 -31.59 15.99
CA ARG A 269 -40.42 -30.90 17.06
C ARG A 269 -39.87 -31.13 18.47
N TYR A 270 -39.01 -32.13 18.65
CA TYR A 270 -38.38 -32.40 19.94
C TYR A 270 -37.12 -31.54 20.08
N VAL A 271 -37.11 -30.65 21.07
CA VAL A 271 -36.00 -29.72 21.34
C VAL A 271 -34.81 -30.55 21.87
N GLY A 272 -33.86 -30.87 21.00
CA GLY A 272 -32.60 -31.51 21.41
C GLY A 272 -31.90 -32.38 20.36
N ASP A 273 -32.63 -32.94 19.39
CA ASP A 273 -32.09 -33.92 18.42
C ASP A 273 -32.14 -33.43 16.95
N GLY A 274 -32.22 -32.11 16.76
CA GLY A 274 -32.23 -31.46 15.45
C GLY A 274 -31.02 -30.57 15.26
N PHE A 275 -30.21 -30.88 14.25
CA PHE A 275 -28.90 -30.24 14.01
C PHE A 275 -28.93 -29.36 12.76
N LEU A 276 -28.21 -28.24 12.80
CA LEU A 276 -27.86 -27.54 11.57
C LEU A 276 -26.75 -28.32 10.86
N THR A 277 -26.84 -28.37 9.55
CA THR A 277 -25.88 -29.07 8.69
C THR A 277 -25.45 -28.11 7.58
N PRO A 278 -24.35 -28.39 6.85
CA PRO A 278 -23.98 -27.64 5.66
C PRO A 278 -25.10 -27.54 4.62
N LEU A 279 -26.10 -28.43 4.65
CA LEU A 279 -27.23 -28.41 3.73
C LEU A 279 -28.42 -27.56 4.23
N SER A 280 -28.40 -27.09 5.48
CA SER A 280 -29.43 -26.23 6.04
C SER A 280 -29.44 -24.86 5.35
N THR A 281 -30.62 -24.40 4.93
CA THR A 281 -30.80 -23.09 4.29
C THR A 281 -31.32 -22.03 5.24
N THR A 282 -32.08 -22.45 6.26
CA THR A 282 -32.63 -21.61 7.31
C THR A 282 -32.40 -22.25 8.68
N ALA A 283 -32.54 -21.46 9.76
CA ALA A 283 -32.48 -21.99 11.13
C ALA A 283 -33.58 -23.02 11.45
N MET A 284 -34.63 -23.10 10.62
CA MET A 284 -35.72 -24.07 10.74
C MET A 284 -35.43 -25.40 10.02
N ASP A 285 -34.46 -25.43 9.10
CA ASP A 285 -34.07 -26.62 8.31
C ASP A 285 -33.12 -27.53 9.10
N ARG A 286 -33.60 -28.03 10.25
CA ARG A 286 -32.83 -28.93 11.10
C ARG A 286 -32.92 -30.37 10.63
N THR A 287 -31.77 -31.04 10.62
CA THR A 287 -31.63 -32.45 10.27
C THR A 287 -31.70 -33.30 11.54
N PRO A 288 -32.60 -34.32 11.63
CA PRO A 288 -32.65 -35.21 12.78
C PRO A 288 -31.34 -35.98 12.98
N GLY A 289 -30.94 -36.24 14.23
CA GLY A 289 -29.70 -36.96 14.58
C GLY A 289 -29.56 -38.29 13.87
N ALA A 290 -30.63 -39.08 13.79
CA ALA A 290 -30.65 -40.34 13.04
C ALA A 290 -30.35 -40.16 11.53
N VAL A 291 -30.73 -39.04 10.91
CA VAL A 291 -30.37 -38.76 9.50
C VAL A 291 -28.89 -38.41 9.38
N VAL A 292 -28.33 -37.69 10.36
CA VAL A 292 -26.88 -37.42 10.42
C VAL A 292 -26.11 -38.73 10.55
N HIS A 293 -26.51 -39.61 11.48
CA HIS A 293 -25.92 -40.94 11.63
C HIS A 293 -26.05 -41.79 10.36
N ALA A 294 -27.15 -41.71 9.62
CA ALA A 294 -27.29 -42.43 8.35
C ALA A 294 -26.27 -41.99 7.30
N ASN A 295 -26.03 -40.68 7.16
CA ASN A 295 -24.98 -40.14 6.28
C ASN A 295 -23.58 -40.61 6.72
N VAL A 296 -23.32 -40.57 8.02
CA VAL A 296 -22.07 -41.06 8.61
C VAL A 296 -21.85 -42.55 8.33
N LEU A 297 -22.87 -43.40 8.56
CA LEU A 297 -22.79 -44.83 8.27
C LEU A 297 -22.48 -45.07 6.79
N SER A 298 -23.13 -44.33 5.90
CA SER A 298 -22.87 -44.39 4.46
C SER A 298 -21.42 -44.00 4.11
N ASN A 299 -20.88 -42.96 4.75
CA ASN A 299 -19.48 -42.52 4.57
C ASN A 299 -18.50 -43.59 5.05
N LEU A 300 -18.67 -44.11 6.26
CA LEU A 300 -17.82 -45.17 6.83
C LEU A 300 -17.83 -46.46 6.00
N LEU A 301 -18.98 -46.83 5.44
CA LEU A 301 -19.14 -48.03 4.61
C LEU A 301 -18.54 -47.91 3.21
N THR A 302 -18.45 -46.68 2.67
CA THR A 302 -17.95 -46.41 1.32
C THR A 302 -16.52 -45.87 1.30
N GLY A 303 -16.03 -45.38 2.44
CA GLY A 303 -14.78 -44.63 2.53
C GLY A 303 -14.88 -43.19 2.02
N ASN A 304 -16.08 -42.73 1.63
CA ASN A 304 -16.29 -41.35 1.20
C ASN A 304 -16.20 -40.41 2.41
N ARG A 305 -15.41 -39.34 2.25
CA ARG A 305 -15.28 -38.25 3.22
C ARG A 305 -14.85 -37.00 2.48
N LEU A 306 -15.11 -35.84 3.06
CA LEU A 306 -14.45 -34.63 2.61
C LEU A 306 -13.03 -34.63 3.17
N VAL A 307 -12.06 -34.17 2.37
CA VAL A 307 -10.64 -34.15 2.74
C VAL A 307 -10.17 -32.71 2.73
N GLU A 308 -9.49 -32.29 3.80
CA GLU A 308 -8.87 -30.99 3.85
C GLU A 308 -7.62 -30.96 2.97
N ALA A 309 -7.46 -29.88 2.21
CA ALA A 309 -6.29 -29.70 1.35
C ALA A 309 -5.01 -29.65 2.20
N GLY A 310 -4.01 -30.45 1.84
CA GLY A 310 -2.74 -30.48 2.57
C GLY A 310 -2.03 -29.11 2.57
N PRO A 311 -1.20 -28.82 3.59
CA PRO A 311 -0.61 -27.50 3.82
C PRO A 311 0.27 -27.02 2.65
N VAL A 312 0.84 -27.92 1.88
CA VAL A 312 1.63 -27.59 0.67
C VAL A 312 0.78 -26.92 -0.40
N HIS A 313 -0.43 -27.43 -0.64
CA HIS A 313 -1.34 -26.88 -1.67
C HIS A 313 -1.85 -25.49 -1.24
N VAL A 314 -2.22 -25.36 0.04
CA VAL A 314 -2.65 -24.09 0.64
C VAL A 314 -1.51 -23.07 0.62
N GLY A 315 -0.29 -23.49 1.00
CA GLY A 315 0.90 -22.65 0.97
C GLY A 315 1.29 -22.19 -0.44
N ALA A 316 1.18 -23.06 -1.44
CA ALA A 316 1.44 -22.71 -2.84
C ALA A 316 0.45 -21.65 -3.36
N LEU A 317 -0.83 -21.79 -3.04
CA LEU A 317 -1.86 -20.80 -3.41
C LEU A 317 -1.66 -19.46 -2.69
N ALA A 318 -1.32 -19.50 -1.40
CA ALA A 318 -0.99 -18.31 -0.63
C ALA A 318 0.24 -17.57 -1.21
N LEU A 319 1.29 -18.32 -1.58
CA LEU A 319 2.48 -17.77 -2.22
C LEU A 319 2.16 -17.15 -3.59
N LEU A 320 1.35 -17.81 -4.42
CA LEU A 320 0.92 -17.27 -5.71
C LEU A 320 0.12 -15.97 -5.54
N ALA A 321 -0.79 -15.91 -4.56
CA ALA A 321 -1.53 -14.70 -4.23
C ALA A 321 -0.58 -13.57 -3.77
N ALA A 322 0.39 -13.88 -2.93
CA ALA A 322 1.40 -12.93 -2.45
C ALA A 322 2.29 -12.39 -3.60
N LEU A 323 2.75 -13.27 -4.50
CA LEU A 323 3.56 -12.91 -5.67
C LEU A 323 2.79 -12.03 -6.66
N ALA A 324 1.52 -12.37 -6.93
CA ALA A 324 0.64 -11.55 -7.75
C ALA A 324 0.47 -10.16 -7.14
N GLY A 325 0.29 -10.08 -5.82
CA GLY A 325 0.28 -8.84 -5.06
C GLY A 325 1.54 -8.00 -5.19
N ALA A 326 2.70 -8.62 -4.98
CA ALA A 326 4.00 -7.96 -5.05
C ALA A 326 4.31 -7.40 -6.46
N LEU A 327 3.97 -8.16 -7.51
CA LEU A 327 4.15 -7.72 -8.89
C LEU A 327 3.27 -6.49 -9.21
N MET A 328 2.06 -6.43 -8.65
CA MET A 328 1.12 -5.34 -8.86
C MET A 328 1.45 -4.07 -8.07
N GLY A 329 2.17 -4.17 -6.95
CA GLY A 329 2.68 -3.01 -6.21
C GLY A 329 3.64 -2.12 -7.00
N ARG A 330 4.12 -2.58 -8.16
CA ARG A 330 4.98 -1.82 -9.09
C ARG A 330 4.21 -1.00 -10.12
N VAL A 331 2.88 -1.12 -10.18
CA VAL A 331 2.02 -0.48 -11.19
C VAL A 331 1.04 0.47 -10.49
N ARG A 332 0.77 1.64 -11.07
CA ARG A 332 -0.20 2.60 -10.49
C ARG A 332 -1.55 1.92 -10.23
N VAL A 333 -2.04 1.99 -8.99
CA VAL A 333 -3.38 1.50 -8.63
C VAL A 333 -4.43 2.26 -9.44
N SER A 334 -5.13 1.53 -10.30
CA SER A 334 -6.29 1.98 -11.06
C SER A 334 -7.52 1.20 -10.60
N ALA A 335 -8.73 1.74 -10.84
CA ALA A 335 -9.99 1.03 -10.53
C ALA A 335 -10.05 -0.36 -11.20
N ARG A 336 -9.42 -0.51 -12.37
CA ARG A 336 -9.29 -1.80 -13.08
C ARG A 336 -8.45 -2.82 -12.30
N MET A 337 -7.45 -2.35 -11.56
CA MET A 337 -6.60 -3.23 -10.74
C MET A 337 -7.31 -3.68 -9.47
N VAL A 338 -8.08 -2.79 -8.83
CA VAL A 338 -8.95 -3.16 -7.70
C VAL A 338 -10.00 -4.18 -8.16
N LEU A 339 -10.64 -3.95 -9.30
CA LEU A 339 -11.56 -4.91 -9.90
C LEU A 339 -10.89 -6.25 -10.20
N PHE A 340 -9.69 -6.24 -10.79
CA PHE A 340 -8.94 -7.47 -11.04
C PHE A 340 -8.63 -8.24 -9.75
N GLN A 341 -8.28 -7.54 -8.66
CA GLN A 341 -8.01 -8.17 -7.36
C GLN A 341 -9.28 -8.79 -6.76
N LEU A 342 -10.42 -8.10 -6.85
CA LEU A 342 -11.71 -8.66 -6.44
C LEU A 342 -12.09 -9.88 -7.27
N LEU A 343 -11.81 -9.86 -8.58
CA LEU A 343 -12.03 -11.00 -9.48
C LEU A 343 -11.09 -12.16 -9.18
N LEU A 344 -9.82 -11.88 -8.85
CA LEU A 344 -8.84 -12.90 -8.46
C LEU A 344 -9.24 -13.57 -7.14
N LEU A 345 -9.62 -12.77 -6.14
CA LEU A 345 -10.13 -13.25 -4.87
C LEU A 345 -11.42 -14.08 -5.06
N GLY A 346 -12.38 -13.56 -5.83
CA GLY A 346 -13.59 -14.29 -6.19
C GLY A 346 -13.29 -15.59 -6.96
N GLY A 347 -12.28 -15.58 -7.82
CA GLY A 347 -11.81 -16.76 -8.55
C GLY A 347 -11.21 -17.83 -7.63
N VAL A 348 -10.40 -17.43 -6.64
CA VAL A 348 -9.85 -18.34 -5.62
C VAL A 348 -10.97 -18.95 -4.77
N LEU A 349 -11.90 -18.13 -4.29
CA LEU A 349 -13.04 -18.60 -3.49
C LEU A 349 -13.91 -19.54 -4.32
N GLY A 350 -14.17 -19.21 -5.59
CA GLY A 350 -14.88 -20.07 -6.53
C GLY A 350 -14.16 -21.40 -6.80
N LEU A 351 -12.83 -21.37 -6.92
CA LEU A 351 -11.99 -22.58 -7.02
C LEU A 351 -12.12 -23.47 -5.78
N GLY A 352 -12.17 -22.88 -4.58
CA GLY A 352 -12.42 -23.60 -3.34
C GLY A 352 -13.77 -24.32 -3.36
N VAL A 353 -14.85 -23.60 -3.70
CA VAL A 353 -16.20 -24.15 -3.83
C VAL A 353 -16.25 -25.28 -4.86
N LEU A 354 -15.64 -25.09 -6.04
CA LEU A 354 -15.58 -26.09 -7.10
C LEU A 354 -14.77 -27.33 -6.69
N SER A 355 -13.66 -27.14 -5.97
CA SER A 355 -12.84 -28.23 -5.44
C SER A 355 -13.63 -29.11 -4.48
N THR A 356 -14.40 -28.51 -3.57
CA THR A 356 -15.28 -29.25 -2.66
C THR A 356 -16.41 -29.93 -3.42
N ALA A 357 -17.10 -29.20 -4.31
CA ALA A 357 -18.23 -29.72 -5.07
C ALA A 357 -17.84 -30.93 -5.94
N GLN A 358 -16.74 -30.82 -6.70
CA GLN A 358 -16.36 -31.85 -7.68
C GLN A 358 -15.46 -32.93 -7.10
N ARG A 359 -14.53 -32.58 -6.21
CA ARG A 359 -13.48 -33.51 -5.73
C ARG A 359 -13.62 -33.88 -4.26
N GLY A 360 -14.53 -33.25 -3.51
CA GLY A 360 -14.65 -33.47 -2.07
C GLY A 360 -13.44 -32.94 -1.29
N VAL A 361 -12.69 -31.99 -1.85
CA VAL A 361 -11.51 -31.40 -1.20
C VAL A 361 -11.87 -30.00 -0.69
N LEU A 362 -11.82 -29.85 0.63
CA LEU A 362 -12.02 -28.58 1.34
C LEU A 362 -10.73 -27.78 1.27
N LEU A 363 -10.78 -26.63 0.60
CA LEU A 363 -9.64 -25.73 0.51
C LEU A 363 -9.69 -24.74 1.67
N ASP A 364 -8.63 -24.70 2.48
CA ASP A 364 -8.48 -23.63 3.46
C ASP A 364 -8.20 -22.32 2.73
N VAL A 365 -9.20 -21.44 2.71
CA VAL A 365 -9.14 -20.15 2.02
C VAL A 365 -8.54 -19.06 2.91
N LEU A 366 -8.40 -19.28 4.22
CA LEU A 366 -7.91 -18.27 5.17
C LEU A 366 -6.51 -17.76 4.79
N PRO A 367 -5.51 -18.62 4.52
CA PRO A 367 -4.17 -18.16 4.19
C PRO A 367 -4.13 -17.42 2.84
N VAL A 368 -5.02 -17.78 1.92
CA VAL A 368 -5.09 -17.17 0.59
C VAL A 368 -5.78 -15.80 0.65
N THR A 369 -6.86 -15.67 1.41
CA THR A 369 -7.56 -14.39 1.62
C THR A 369 -6.68 -13.42 2.43
N ALA A 370 -5.98 -13.90 3.46
CA ALA A 370 -5.03 -13.09 4.23
C ALA A 370 -3.86 -12.60 3.36
N SER A 371 -3.30 -13.46 2.51
CA SER A 371 -2.22 -13.08 1.58
C SER A 371 -2.68 -12.04 0.55
N ALA A 372 -3.90 -12.18 0.02
CA ALA A 372 -4.50 -11.21 -0.89
C ALA A 372 -4.77 -9.85 -0.20
N ALA A 373 -5.24 -9.85 1.05
CA ALA A 373 -5.46 -8.64 1.84
C ALA A 373 -4.15 -7.90 2.14
N LEU A 374 -3.10 -8.63 2.54
CA LEU A 374 -1.75 -8.08 2.75
C LEU A 374 -1.19 -7.47 1.45
N ALA A 375 -1.36 -8.15 0.33
CA ALA A 375 -0.99 -7.65 -1.00
C ALA A 375 -1.70 -6.34 -1.37
N LEU A 376 -3.02 -6.27 -1.15
CA LEU A 376 -3.82 -5.06 -1.37
C LEU A 376 -3.37 -3.90 -0.46
N GLY A 377 -3.10 -4.20 0.82
CA GLY A 377 -2.57 -3.25 1.78
C GLY A 377 -1.22 -2.69 1.34
N MET A 378 -0.31 -3.56 0.90
CA MET A 378 1.02 -3.16 0.42
C MET A 378 0.94 -2.34 -0.89
N ALA A 379 0.11 -2.74 -1.85
CA ALA A 379 -0.09 -2.00 -3.09
C ALA A 379 -0.73 -0.62 -2.85
N SER A 380 -1.65 -0.53 -1.89
CA SER A 380 -2.26 0.73 -1.45
C SER A 380 -1.26 1.63 -0.75
N LEU A 381 -0.38 1.07 0.09
CA LEU A 381 0.70 1.81 0.75
C LEU A 381 1.71 2.36 -0.26
N LEU A 382 2.15 1.53 -1.22
CA LEU A 382 3.05 1.94 -2.30
C LEU A 382 2.40 2.99 -3.21
N SER A 383 1.11 2.85 -3.50
CA SER A 383 0.35 3.84 -4.27
C SER A 383 0.11 5.12 -3.50
N ALA A 384 -0.15 5.06 -2.20
CA ALA A 384 -0.24 6.22 -1.32
C ALA A 384 1.11 6.93 -1.22
N GLN A 385 2.24 6.21 -1.15
CA GLN A 385 3.58 6.79 -1.24
C GLN A 385 3.81 7.48 -2.59
N ALA A 386 3.39 6.87 -3.71
CA ALA A 386 3.46 7.48 -5.03
C ALA A 386 2.55 8.72 -5.18
N LEU A 387 1.32 8.65 -4.64
CA LEU A 387 0.38 9.77 -4.61
C LEU A 387 0.86 10.89 -3.67
N MET A 388 1.56 10.53 -2.59
CA MET A 388 2.23 11.49 -1.72
C MET A 388 3.37 12.17 -2.46
N ARG A 389 4.21 11.43 -3.20
CA ARG A 389 5.22 12.05 -4.06
C ARG A 389 4.58 13.02 -5.06
N LEU A 390 3.44 12.67 -5.66
CA LEU A 390 2.70 13.55 -6.58
C LEU A 390 2.01 14.75 -5.92
N THR A 391 1.46 14.60 -4.72
CA THR A 391 0.83 15.69 -3.96
C THR A 391 1.84 16.58 -3.26
N LEU A 392 2.99 16.03 -2.88
CA LEU A 392 4.14 16.77 -2.41
C LEU A 392 4.74 17.56 -3.57
N VAL A 393 4.83 17.01 -4.78
CA VAL A 393 5.13 17.78 -6.00
C VAL A 393 4.07 18.86 -6.27
N ARG A 394 2.75 18.57 -6.17
CA ARG A 394 1.69 19.59 -6.32
C ARG A 394 1.77 20.71 -5.26
N ARG A 395 2.07 20.36 -4.01
CA ARG A 395 2.24 21.34 -2.92
C ARG A 395 3.54 22.12 -3.10
N VAL A 396 4.63 21.48 -3.48
CA VAL A 396 5.90 22.13 -3.82
C VAL A 396 5.71 23.11 -5.00
N MET A 397 4.98 22.71 -6.05
CA MET A 397 4.60 23.59 -7.17
C MET A 397 3.72 24.77 -6.74
N ALA A 398 2.76 24.54 -5.82
CA ALA A 398 1.94 25.62 -5.25
C ALA A 398 2.73 26.56 -4.32
N LEU A 399 3.74 26.04 -3.61
CA LEU A 399 4.62 26.81 -2.72
C LEU A 399 5.65 27.65 -3.50
N PHE A 400 6.00 27.24 -4.73
CA PHE A 400 6.79 28.04 -5.67
C PHE A 400 5.95 29.07 -6.47
N GLY A 401 4.65 29.20 -6.18
CA GLY A 401 3.78 30.13 -6.92
C GLY A 401 3.53 29.69 -8.36
N LEU A 402 3.86 28.44 -8.72
CA LEU A 402 3.63 27.95 -10.06
C LEU A 402 2.15 27.59 -10.25
N ALA A 403 1.28 28.59 -10.35
CA ALA A 403 -0.10 28.38 -10.79
C ALA A 403 -0.07 27.77 -12.21
N PRO A 404 -0.90 26.78 -12.54
CA PRO A 404 -0.94 26.21 -13.89
C PRO A 404 -1.37 27.27 -14.91
N SER A 405 -0.46 27.71 -15.78
CA SER A 405 -0.77 28.57 -16.93
C SER A 405 -0.11 28.00 -18.19
N ALA A 406 -0.68 28.30 -19.35
CA ALA A 406 -0.30 27.74 -20.65
C ALA A 406 1.07 28.21 -21.19
N ASP A 407 1.83 29.01 -20.44
CA ASP A 407 2.99 29.76 -20.95
C ASP A 407 4.37 29.19 -20.56
N VAL A 408 4.43 27.99 -19.96
CA VAL A 408 5.67 27.33 -19.53
C VAL A 408 5.67 25.86 -19.93
N ALA A 409 6.74 25.41 -20.58
CA ALA A 409 7.04 23.98 -20.75
C ALA A 409 8.03 23.53 -19.69
N VAL A 410 7.82 22.35 -19.10
CA VAL A 410 8.71 21.80 -18.07
C VAL A 410 9.52 20.67 -18.67
N LEU A 411 10.85 20.75 -18.55
CA LEU A 411 11.80 19.73 -18.96
C LEU A 411 12.49 19.17 -17.71
N ASN A 412 12.11 17.96 -17.29
CA ASN A 412 12.79 17.26 -16.21
C ASN A 412 13.93 16.42 -16.78
N VAL A 413 15.15 16.67 -16.33
CA VAL A 413 16.37 15.99 -16.77
C VAL A 413 16.96 15.25 -15.58
N ALA A 414 17.08 13.94 -15.72
CA ALA A 414 17.73 13.08 -14.72
C ALA A 414 18.79 12.21 -15.39
N SER A 415 19.99 12.20 -14.84
CA SER A 415 21.07 11.28 -15.22
C SER A 415 21.23 10.15 -14.21
N ASP A 416 21.37 8.92 -14.71
CA ASP A 416 21.89 7.81 -13.93
C ASP A 416 23.41 7.85 -13.96
N GLY A 417 24.09 7.62 -12.82
CA GLY A 417 25.54 7.45 -12.77
C GLY A 417 26.06 6.39 -13.76
N PRO A 418 27.36 6.37 -14.08
CA PRO A 418 27.90 5.49 -15.10
C PRO A 418 27.55 4.02 -14.80
N SER A 419 26.86 3.38 -15.74
CA SER A 419 26.51 1.96 -15.67
C SER A 419 27.74 1.07 -15.92
N GLU A 420 27.68 -0.22 -15.57
CA GLU A 420 28.78 -1.20 -15.81
C GLU A 420 29.28 -1.23 -17.27
N GLY A 421 28.49 -0.74 -18.23
CA GLY A 421 28.86 -0.61 -19.64
C GLY A 421 29.56 0.70 -20.03
N GLY A 422 29.87 1.62 -19.10
CA GLY A 422 30.57 2.87 -19.40
C GLY A 422 29.70 3.97 -20.04
N PHE A 423 28.38 3.89 -19.91
CA PHE A 423 27.44 4.90 -20.41
C PHE A 423 26.67 5.57 -19.26
N ILE A 424 26.43 6.88 -19.41
CA ILE A 424 25.55 7.71 -18.58
C ILE A 424 24.22 7.81 -19.32
N ARG A 425 23.12 7.48 -18.65
CA ARG A 425 21.78 7.50 -19.25
C ARG A 425 21.01 8.72 -18.77
N TYR A 426 20.52 9.53 -19.70
CA TYR A 426 19.63 10.63 -19.42
C TYR A 426 18.19 10.24 -19.70
N SER A 427 17.32 10.48 -18.73
CA SER A 427 15.87 10.42 -18.85
C SER A 427 15.34 11.86 -18.88
N ILE A 428 14.78 12.27 -20.01
CA ILE A 428 14.27 13.62 -20.21
C ILE A 428 12.76 13.56 -20.39
N GLN A 429 12.01 14.21 -19.50
CA GLN A 429 10.55 14.29 -19.59
C GLN A 429 10.16 15.72 -19.97
N LEU A 430 9.55 15.87 -21.15
CA LEU A 430 8.94 17.13 -21.57
C LEU A 430 7.45 17.10 -21.23
N ARG A 431 6.97 18.17 -20.58
CA ARG A 431 5.56 18.39 -20.30
C ARG A 431 5.10 19.71 -20.91
N GLU A 432 4.13 19.62 -21.81
CA GLU A 432 3.51 20.76 -22.50
C GLU A 432 2.16 21.08 -21.84
N GLY A 433 2.07 22.20 -21.11
CA GLY A 433 0.85 22.62 -20.42
C GLY A 433 0.53 21.84 -19.14
N VAL A 434 -0.58 22.19 -18.49
CA VAL A 434 -0.92 21.65 -17.15
C VAL A 434 -2.33 21.08 -17.07
N GLY A 435 -2.42 19.79 -16.72
CA GLY A 435 -3.64 19.03 -16.46
C GLY A 435 -3.32 17.55 -16.23
N LEU A 436 -4.21 16.78 -15.58
CA LEU A 436 -4.07 15.33 -15.34
C LEU A 436 -4.04 14.47 -16.64
N GLY A 437 -3.97 15.11 -17.81
CA GLY A 437 -3.79 14.52 -19.14
C GLY A 437 -2.90 15.35 -20.07
N ALA A 438 -2.11 16.30 -19.55
CA ALA A 438 -1.11 16.99 -20.37
C ALA A 438 -0.11 15.94 -20.90
N PRO A 439 0.15 15.91 -22.22
CA PRO A 439 1.04 14.92 -22.82
C PRO A 439 2.42 15.05 -22.17
N VAL A 440 2.92 13.93 -21.66
CA VAL A 440 4.30 13.82 -21.17
C VAL A 440 5.04 12.96 -22.17
N THR A 441 6.02 13.55 -22.83
CA THR A 441 6.87 12.84 -23.76
C THR A 441 8.17 12.49 -23.05
N LEU A 442 8.44 11.19 -22.93
CA LEU A 442 9.67 10.68 -22.34
C LEU A 442 10.69 10.41 -23.45
N PHE A 443 11.85 11.02 -23.31
CA PHE A 443 13.02 10.77 -24.14
C PHE A 443 14.08 10.08 -23.29
N ARG A 444 14.83 9.20 -23.94
CA ARG A 444 16.00 8.56 -23.34
C ARG A 444 17.17 8.74 -24.28
N THR A 445 18.28 9.23 -23.74
CA THR A 445 19.56 9.24 -24.44
C THR A 445 20.62 8.58 -23.58
N ALA A 446 21.64 8.04 -24.22
CA ALA A 446 22.78 7.43 -23.56
C ALA A 446 24.04 8.05 -24.16
N VAL A 447 24.89 8.61 -23.30
CA VAL A 447 26.17 9.20 -23.67
C VAL A 447 27.28 8.34 -23.08
N SER A 448 28.37 8.15 -23.83
CA SER A 448 29.53 7.44 -23.27
C SER A 448 30.14 8.27 -22.15
N ALA A 449 30.62 7.63 -21.08
CA ALA A 449 31.27 8.32 -19.97
C ALA A 449 32.48 9.15 -20.43
N ASP A 450 33.18 8.71 -21.48
CA ASP A 450 34.29 9.45 -22.08
C ASP A 450 33.81 10.68 -22.86
N SER A 451 32.72 10.60 -23.65
CA SER A 451 32.13 11.79 -24.30
C SER A 451 31.66 12.80 -23.26
N HIS A 452 30.97 12.33 -22.22
CA HIS A 452 30.53 13.19 -21.12
C HIS A 452 31.71 13.86 -20.40
N ARG A 453 32.79 13.11 -20.12
CA ARG A 453 34.00 13.66 -19.51
C ARG A 453 34.69 14.69 -20.42
N ARG A 454 34.76 14.43 -21.73
CA ARG A 454 35.30 15.40 -22.70
C ARG A 454 34.50 16.69 -22.73
N LEU A 455 33.17 16.60 -22.74
CA LEU A 455 32.28 17.75 -22.70
C LEU A 455 32.51 18.61 -21.45
N LEU A 456 32.60 17.97 -20.27
CA LEU A 456 32.88 18.67 -19.01
C LEU A 456 34.30 19.26 -18.98
N HIS A 457 35.29 18.55 -19.49
CA HIS A 457 36.66 19.06 -19.58
C HIS A 457 36.75 20.28 -20.50
N ARG A 458 36.10 20.22 -21.68
CA ARG A 458 36.02 21.34 -22.61
C ARG A 458 35.31 22.53 -21.98
N LEU A 459 34.23 22.28 -21.24
CA LEU A 459 33.56 23.32 -20.46
C LEU A 459 34.53 23.96 -19.47
N ASP A 460 35.30 23.19 -18.71
CA ASP A 460 36.28 23.75 -17.77
C ASP A 460 37.43 24.51 -18.45
N GLU A 461 37.90 24.05 -19.61
CA GLU A 461 38.91 24.76 -20.40
C GLU A 461 38.38 26.10 -20.92
N LEU A 462 37.17 26.12 -21.48
CA LEU A 462 36.50 27.34 -21.97
C LEU A 462 36.21 28.33 -20.84
N LEU A 463 35.97 27.82 -19.63
CA LEU A 463 35.65 28.62 -18.46
C LEU A 463 36.87 28.91 -17.56
N SER A 464 38.07 28.48 -17.98
CA SER A 464 39.32 28.69 -17.26
C SER A 464 39.65 30.19 -17.17
N PRO A 465 40.16 30.68 -16.03
CA PRO A 465 40.48 32.08 -15.82
C PRO A 465 41.55 32.65 -16.78
N VAL A 466 42.23 31.78 -17.55
CA VAL A 466 43.31 32.17 -18.48
C VAL A 466 42.78 32.60 -19.87
N SER A 467 41.53 32.25 -20.23
CA SER A 467 40.94 32.63 -21.52
C SER A 467 39.72 33.57 -21.30
N PRO A 468 39.93 34.88 -21.13
CA PRO A 468 38.86 35.82 -20.77
C PRO A 468 37.82 36.05 -21.88
N THR A 469 38.06 35.53 -23.09
CA THR A 469 37.15 35.62 -24.23
C THR A 469 37.26 34.34 -25.03
N ALA A 470 36.46 33.32 -24.72
CA ALA A 470 36.17 32.34 -25.76
C ALA A 470 35.54 33.12 -26.96
N PRO A 471 35.79 32.73 -28.21
CA PRO A 471 35.07 33.24 -29.37
C PRO A 471 33.61 32.78 -29.32
N GLU A 472 32.68 33.59 -29.81
CA GLU A 472 31.25 33.25 -29.92
C GLU A 472 31.01 31.85 -30.52
N GLU A 473 31.82 31.50 -31.51
CA GLU A 473 31.83 30.19 -32.18
C GLU A 473 32.04 29.02 -31.20
N GLU A 474 32.83 29.18 -30.15
CA GLU A 474 33.15 28.09 -29.21
C GLU A 474 31.98 27.73 -28.27
N LEU A 475 31.20 28.68 -27.73
CA LEU A 475 29.97 28.30 -27.00
C LEU A 475 28.83 27.90 -27.94
N ILE A 476 28.81 28.38 -29.21
CA ILE A 476 27.88 27.84 -30.20
C ILE A 476 28.17 26.35 -30.43
N ASP A 477 29.44 25.99 -30.62
CA ASP A 477 29.88 24.60 -30.77
C ASP A 477 29.60 23.78 -29.51
N LEU A 478 29.83 24.34 -28.32
CA LEU A 478 29.49 23.69 -27.06
C LEU A 478 27.97 23.45 -26.97
N GLY A 479 27.16 24.43 -27.37
CA GLY A 479 25.70 24.31 -27.42
C GLY A 479 25.22 23.23 -28.40
N LEU A 480 25.91 23.07 -29.53
CA LEU A 480 25.66 22.00 -30.51
C LEU A 480 26.03 20.63 -29.94
N GLU A 481 27.12 20.54 -29.16
CA GLU A 481 27.58 19.33 -28.50
C GLU A 481 26.62 18.90 -27.36
N ILE A 482 26.21 19.84 -26.50
CA ILE A 482 25.17 19.60 -25.46
C ILE A 482 23.89 19.07 -26.11
N ARG A 483 23.47 19.67 -27.22
CA ARG A 483 22.31 19.21 -27.98
C ARG A 483 22.50 17.78 -28.50
N SER A 484 23.61 17.49 -29.19
CA SER A 484 23.81 16.20 -29.87
C SER A 484 24.04 15.05 -28.89
N GLU A 485 24.82 15.29 -27.83
CA GLU A 485 25.23 14.26 -26.87
C GLU A 485 24.20 14.09 -25.74
N LEU A 486 23.62 15.18 -25.20
CA LEU A 486 22.82 15.12 -23.96
C LEU A 486 21.31 15.23 -24.15
N LEU A 487 20.81 15.99 -25.13
CA LEU A 487 19.36 16.11 -25.38
C LEU A 487 18.87 15.10 -26.42
N GLY A 488 19.66 14.91 -27.48
CA GLY A 488 19.32 14.06 -28.61
C GLY A 488 18.25 14.66 -29.53
N ARG A 489 18.13 14.09 -30.74
CA ARG A 489 17.27 14.61 -31.82
C ARG A 489 15.77 14.60 -31.52
N GLY A 490 15.32 13.78 -30.58
CA GLY A 490 13.92 13.69 -30.18
C GLY A 490 13.49 14.91 -29.36
N VAL A 491 14.29 15.26 -28.35
CA VAL A 491 14.08 16.45 -27.51
C VAL A 491 14.25 17.72 -28.35
N GLU A 492 15.25 17.76 -29.23
CA GLU A 492 15.46 18.88 -30.16
C GLU A 492 14.20 19.21 -30.95
N ARG A 493 13.59 18.21 -31.61
CA ARG A 493 12.36 18.42 -32.38
C ARG A 493 11.20 18.89 -31.52
N ALA A 494 11.02 18.27 -30.35
CA ALA A 494 9.94 18.65 -29.45
C ALA A 494 10.09 20.10 -28.94
N LEU A 495 11.31 20.50 -28.56
CA LEU A 495 11.61 21.88 -28.17
C LEU A 495 11.52 22.86 -29.36
N ALA A 496 11.83 22.40 -30.58
CA ALA A 496 11.67 23.19 -31.81
C ALA A 496 10.20 23.57 -32.05
N ASP A 497 9.25 22.67 -31.74
CA ASP A 497 7.83 22.86 -32.00
C ASP A 497 7.08 23.63 -30.89
N LEU A 498 7.74 23.93 -29.77
CA LEU A 498 7.11 24.62 -28.64
C LEU A 498 6.70 26.07 -28.96
N THR A 499 5.47 26.44 -28.59
CA THR A 499 4.94 27.81 -28.75
C THR A 499 4.92 28.62 -27.46
N VAL A 500 5.42 28.07 -26.35
CA VAL A 500 5.47 28.73 -25.04
C VAL A 500 6.56 29.79 -24.98
N GLN A 501 6.44 30.74 -24.04
CA GLN A 501 7.46 31.78 -23.83
C GLN A 501 8.59 31.36 -22.89
N ASN A 502 8.34 30.40 -22.00
CA ASN A 502 9.30 30.00 -20.97
C ASN A 502 9.51 28.49 -20.96
N VAL A 503 10.74 28.09 -20.61
CA VAL A 503 11.11 26.68 -20.39
C VAL A 503 11.70 26.57 -18.98
N HIS A 504 11.14 25.65 -18.19
CA HIS A 504 11.62 25.37 -16.85
C HIS A 504 12.37 24.04 -16.82
N LEU A 505 13.63 24.05 -16.41
CA LEU A 505 14.50 22.89 -16.29
C LEU A 505 14.49 22.37 -14.85
N GLU A 506 14.02 21.14 -14.63
CA GLU A 506 14.19 20.47 -13.35
C GLU A 506 15.42 19.57 -13.44
N LEU A 507 16.47 19.91 -12.70
CA LEU A 507 17.79 19.28 -12.81
C LEU A 507 18.18 18.57 -11.51
N GLY A 508 18.81 17.41 -11.64
CA GLY A 508 19.53 16.78 -10.52
C GLY A 508 20.77 17.58 -10.12
N LEU A 509 21.24 17.40 -8.88
CA LEU A 509 22.42 18.11 -8.36
C LEU A 509 23.66 17.95 -9.25
N ALA A 510 23.86 16.76 -9.82
CA ALA A 510 24.99 16.44 -10.69
C ALA A 510 24.98 17.17 -12.04
N ASP A 511 23.80 17.60 -12.50
CA ASP A 511 23.61 18.18 -13.84
C ASP A 511 23.60 19.72 -13.81
N LEU A 512 23.73 20.35 -12.63
CA LEU A 512 23.68 21.80 -12.45
C LEU A 512 24.87 22.53 -13.09
N GLY A 513 26.03 21.89 -13.18
CA GLY A 513 27.22 22.48 -13.79
C GLY A 513 27.12 22.66 -15.31
N ILE A 514 26.23 21.92 -15.97
CA ILE A 514 26.08 21.95 -17.43
C ILE A 514 25.26 23.19 -17.84
N PRO A 515 25.71 23.99 -18.84
CA PRO A 515 24.98 25.15 -19.30
C PRO A 515 23.90 24.76 -20.32
N TRP A 516 22.85 24.07 -19.84
CA TRP A 516 21.72 23.60 -20.65
C TRP A 516 21.07 24.69 -21.51
N GLU A 517 21.11 25.94 -21.05
CA GLU A 517 20.67 27.16 -21.72
C GLU A 517 21.32 27.37 -23.10
N LEU A 518 22.55 26.86 -23.28
CA LEU A 518 23.29 26.94 -24.53
C LEU A 518 22.88 25.87 -25.54
N ALA A 519 22.13 24.84 -25.13
CA ALA A 519 21.73 23.78 -26.02
C ALA A 519 21.04 24.37 -27.26
N ASN A 520 21.64 24.10 -28.43
CA ASN A 520 21.14 24.67 -29.67
C ASN A 520 19.86 23.93 -30.08
N ILE A 521 18.79 24.64 -30.42
CA ILE A 521 17.51 24.08 -30.85
C ILE A 521 17.07 24.82 -32.10
N ALA A 522 16.98 24.11 -33.23
CA ALA A 522 16.62 24.69 -34.53
C ALA A 522 17.52 25.88 -34.95
N GLY A 523 18.82 25.81 -34.65
CA GLY A 523 19.81 26.79 -35.09
C GLY A 523 20.06 27.96 -34.13
N ARG A 524 19.40 27.98 -32.94
CA ARG A 524 19.62 29.01 -31.91
C ARG A 524 19.70 28.40 -30.51
N PRO A 525 20.50 28.96 -29.58
CA PRO A 525 20.49 28.56 -28.16
C PRO A 525 19.10 28.69 -27.50
N LEU A 526 18.79 27.79 -26.57
CA LEU A 526 17.54 27.83 -25.79
C LEU A 526 17.32 29.20 -25.12
N LEU A 527 18.39 29.78 -24.57
CA LEU A 527 18.37 31.07 -23.90
C LEU A 527 18.05 32.28 -24.78
N GLU A 528 18.04 32.15 -26.11
CA GLU A 528 17.63 33.22 -27.02
C GLU A 528 16.14 33.16 -27.37
N ARG A 529 15.56 31.96 -27.24
CA ARG A 529 14.18 31.70 -27.62
C ARG A 529 13.22 31.76 -26.44
N PHE A 530 13.65 31.30 -25.26
CA PHE A 530 12.78 31.14 -24.10
C PHE A 530 13.31 31.86 -22.87
N GLY A 531 12.40 32.32 -22.00
CA GLY A 531 12.76 32.59 -20.60
C GLY A 531 13.10 31.28 -19.91
N VAL A 532 14.38 30.88 -19.94
CA VAL A 532 14.85 29.63 -19.34
C VAL A 532 15.09 29.83 -17.85
N SER A 533 14.52 28.95 -17.03
CA SER A 533 14.80 28.90 -15.60
C SER A 533 15.03 27.48 -15.12
N ARG A 534 15.62 27.34 -13.92
CA ARG A 534 15.99 26.06 -13.32
C ARG A 534 15.31 25.84 -11.96
N SER A 535 15.14 24.59 -11.58
CA SER A 535 14.96 24.16 -10.19
C SER A 535 15.82 22.94 -9.90
N VAL A 536 16.22 22.81 -8.63
CA VAL A 536 17.05 21.70 -8.16
C VAL A 536 16.17 20.62 -7.55
N VAL A 537 16.27 19.39 -8.06
CA VAL A 537 15.60 18.23 -7.48
C VAL A 537 16.47 17.72 -6.31
N THR A 538 16.11 18.09 -5.09
CA THR A 538 16.75 17.55 -3.87
C THR A 538 15.86 16.50 -3.22
N GLU A 539 16.42 15.33 -2.87
CA GLU A 539 15.76 14.41 -1.94
C GLU A 539 15.75 15.10 -0.56
N ARG A 540 14.55 15.52 -0.13
CA ARG A 540 14.34 16.13 1.19
C ARG A 540 14.49 15.06 2.29
N ASP A 541 15.72 14.66 2.56
CA ASP A 541 16.04 13.85 3.72
C ASP A 541 16.21 14.76 4.94
N GLY A 542 15.17 14.80 5.77
CA GLY A 542 15.27 15.01 7.22
C GLY A 542 15.77 16.35 7.79
N ALA A 543 16.29 17.28 7.01
CA ALA A 543 16.74 18.58 7.53
C ALA A 543 15.55 19.55 7.73
N ASP A 544 15.45 20.13 8.94
CA ASP A 544 14.47 21.14 9.37
C ASP A 544 14.57 22.45 8.55
N TRP A 545 14.22 22.39 7.27
CA TRP A 545 14.08 23.57 6.41
C TRP A 545 12.65 24.10 6.52
N PRO A 546 12.45 25.41 6.73
CA PRO A 546 11.12 25.98 6.80
C PRO A 546 10.34 25.68 5.51
N ALA A 547 9.12 25.15 5.65
CA ALA A 547 8.35 24.58 4.55
C ALA A 547 7.85 25.61 3.51
N THR A 548 8.19 26.87 3.65
CA THR A 548 7.94 28.03 2.79
C THR A 548 8.42 29.28 3.54
N PRO A 549 8.53 30.46 2.90
CA PRO A 549 8.69 31.72 3.63
C PRO A 549 7.38 32.07 4.36
N LYS A 550 6.94 31.21 5.29
CA LYS A 550 5.87 31.46 6.26
C LYS A 550 6.54 32.02 7.50
N GLY A 551 6.58 33.34 7.61
CA GLY A 551 6.97 33.99 8.86
C GLY A 551 7.24 35.47 8.69
N ARG A 552 8.08 35.84 7.71
CA ARG A 552 8.53 37.23 7.53
C ARG A 552 8.06 37.90 6.23
N HIS A 553 7.89 37.13 5.14
CA HIS A 553 7.57 37.67 3.81
C HIS A 553 6.10 37.63 3.37
N ALA A 554 5.17 37.34 4.28
CA ALA A 554 3.74 37.44 4.02
C ALA A 554 3.33 38.91 3.89
N ARG A 555 2.72 39.26 2.75
CA ARG A 555 2.46 40.64 2.32
C ARG A 555 1.25 41.29 3.04
N GLU A 556 0.46 40.49 3.77
CA GLU A 556 -0.90 40.88 4.16
C GLU A 556 -0.98 41.87 5.33
N ASP A 557 0.11 42.08 6.11
CA ASP A 557 0.09 42.92 7.32
C ASP A 557 1.25 43.95 7.44
N ARG A 558 1.93 44.33 6.35
CA ARG A 558 3.11 45.22 6.45
C ARG A 558 2.78 46.72 6.36
N GLU A 559 3.10 47.45 7.43
CA GLU A 559 3.18 48.93 7.43
C GLU A 559 4.42 49.45 6.66
N GLU A 560 5.51 48.68 6.62
CA GLU A 560 6.73 49.02 5.88
C GLU A 560 6.69 48.46 4.45
N GLY A 561 7.03 49.31 3.47
CA GLY A 561 7.08 48.94 2.06
C GLY A 561 8.17 47.92 1.70
N PHE A 562 8.32 47.61 0.41
CA PHE A 562 9.26 46.64 -0.13
C PHE A 562 10.72 47.08 0.07
N LEU A 563 11.61 46.23 0.60
CA LEU A 563 13.02 46.60 0.83
C LEU A 563 13.97 45.87 -0.13
N ALA A 564 14.75 46.63 -0.90
CA ALA A 564 15.88 46.15 -1.69
C ALA A 564 17.21 46.51 -1.01
N LEU A 565 17.98 45.51 -0.62
CA LEU A 565 19.35 45.66 -0.11
C LEU A 565 20.33 45.43 -1.26
N ILE A 566 21.12 46.46 -1.57
CA ILE A 566 22.15 46.41 -2.61
C ILE A 566 23.52 46.45 -1.91
N VAL A 567 24.30 45.39 -2.08
CA VAL A 567 25.64 45.23 -1.54
C VAL A 567 26.63 45.25 -2.69
N ALA A 568 27.57 46.20 -2.69
CA ALA A 568 28.52 46.34 -3.80
C ALA A 568 29.96 46.58 -3.37
N ASN A 569 30.88 45.89 -4.05
CA ASN A 569 32.33 46.00 -3.86
C ASN A 569 32.76 45.99 -2.37
N PRO A 570 32.50 44.92 -1.58
CA PRO A 570 33.02 44.78 -0.22
C PRO A 570 34.54 44.97 -0.17
N ARG A 571 35.03 45.89 0.68
CA ARG A 571 36.47 46.25 0.78
C ARG A 571 36.87 46.56 2.23
N PRO A 572 38.17 46.46 2.58
CA PRO A 572 39.29 45.96 1.78
C PRO A 572 39.28 44.43 1.64
N LEU A 573 39.76 43.91 0.51
CA LEU A 573 40.02 42.48 0.30
C LEU A 573 41.53 42.24 0.21
N GLY A 574 41.96 40.97 0.32
CA GLY A 574 43.36 40.57 0.20
C GLY A 574 43.99 40.96 -1.15
N PRO A 575 45.33 40.99 -1.26
CA PRO A 575 46.06 41.41 -2.46
C PRO A 575 45.72 40.58 -3.71
N GLU A 576 45.15 39.39 -3.54
CA GLU A 576 44.70 38.51 -4.61
C GLU A 576 43.36 38.92 -5.26
N TRP A 577 42.64 39.91 -4.70
CA TRP A 577 41.34 40.37 -5.20
C TRP A 577 41.38 41.84 -5.64
N ASP A 578 41.19 42.05 -6.94
CA ASP A 578 41.12 43.39 -7.53
C ASP A 578 39.93 44.21 -6.98
N ALA A 579 40.10 45.53 -6.94
CA ALA A 579 38.98 46.44 -6.67
C ALA A 579 38.02 46.45 -7.87
N LEU A 580 36.71 46.45 -7.59
CA LEU A 580 35.66 46.48 -8.61
C LEU A 580 34.89 47.81 -8.53
N PRO A 581 35.48 48.95 -8.95
CA PRO A 581 34.77 50.24 -8.93
C PRO A 581 33.48 50.19 -9.76
N GLY A 582 33.47 49.45 -10.87
CA GLY A 582 32.26 49.26 -11.68
C GLY A 582 31.10 48.56 -10.95
N ALA A 583 31.36 47.80 -9.88
CA ALA A 583 30.29 47.26 -9.03
C ALA A 583 29.63 48.35 -8.16
N GLN A 584 30.40 49.38 -7.75
CA GLN A 584 29.83 50.55 -7.07
C GLN A 584 29.03 51.40 -8.04
N ASP A 585 29.54 51.62 -9.26
CA ASP A 585 28.81 52.33 -10.32
C ASP A 585 27.49 51.62 -10.66
N GLU A 586 27.49 50.28 -10.73
CA GLU A 586 26.28 49.45 -10.88
C GLU A 586 25.28 49.69 -9.75
N ALA A 587 25.72 49.66 -8.49
CA ALA A 587 24.85 49.84 -7.34
C ALA A 587 24.21 51.23 -7.29
N VAL A 588 24.98 52.28 -7.62
CA VAL A 588 24.48 53.66 -7.73
C VAL A 588 23.45 53.75 -8.85
N ALA A 589 23.76 53.24 -10.04
CA ALA A 589 22.84 53.26 -11.18
C ALA A 589 21.54 52.48 -10.89
N LEU A 590 21.64 51.34 -10.19
CA LEU A 590 20.46 50.59 -9.76
C LEU A 590 19.63 51.39 -8.76
N ALA A 591 20.23 51.98 -7.74
CA ALA A 591 19.52 52.80 -6.77
C ALA A 591 18.83 54.00 -7.43
N GLU A 592 19.49 54.69 -8.36
CA GLU A 592 18.90 55.78 -9.13
C GLU A 592 17.74 55.32 -10.02
N SER A 593 17.88 54.17 -10.68
CA SER A 593 16.82 53.61 -11.53
C SER A 593 15.58 53.19 -10.73
N LEU A 594 15.77 52.81 -9.46
CA LEU A 594 14.71 52.39 -8.55
C LEU A 594 14.11 53.55 -7.74
N ALA A 595 14.80 54.69 -7.63
CA ALA A 595 14.38 55.86 -6.86
C ALA A 595 13.00 56.44 -7.23
N PRO A 596 12.58 56.50 -8.51
CA PRO A 596 11.25 56.99 -8.89
C PRO A 596 10.09 56.16 -8.30
N LEU A 597 10.36 54.92 -7.89
CA LEU A 597 9.38 54.00 -7.32
C LEU A 597 9.30 54.09 -5.79
N SER A 598 10.27 54.79 -5.17
CA SER A 598 10.29 55.10 -3.74
C SER A 598 9.32 56.21 -3.37
N SER A 599 8.94 57.08 -4.32
CA SER A 599 7.98 58.19 -4.14
C SER A 599 6.52 57.80 -4.39
N GLU A 600 6.26 56.60 -4.94
CA GLU A 600 4.92 56.06 -5.13
C GLU A 600 4.40 55.36 -3.85
N PRO A 601 3.06 55.27 -3.64
CA PRO A 601 2.47 54.57 -2.49
C PRO A 601 2.82 53.07 -2.40
N SER A 602 3.49 52.51 -3.42
CA SER A 602 3.99 51.14 -3.48
C SER A 602 5.25 50.86 -2.65
N GLY A 603 5.92 51.89 -2.11
CA GLY A 603 6.87 51.76 -0.99
C GLY A 603 8.16 50.98 -1.23
N LEU A 604 8.79 51.04 -2.41
CA LEU A 604 10.12 50.42 -2.61
C LEU A 604 11.22 51.27 -1.94
N ARG A 605 11.81 50.80 -0.84
CA ARG A 605 12.99 51.38 -0.17
C ARG A 605 14.26 50.67 -0.67
N VAL A 606 15.28 51.45 -1.00
CA VAL A 606 16.62 50.93 -1.36
C VAL A 606 17.60 51.26 -0.24
N GLU A 607 18.31 50.24 0.25
CA GLU A 607 19.44 50.40 1.17
C GLU A 607 20.73 49.99 0.45
N LEU A 608 21.73 50.87 0.46
CA LEU A 608 23.04 50.65 -0.14
C LEU A 608 24.07 50.32 0.95
N LEU A 609 24.85 49.27 0.74
CA LEU A 609 26.09 49.00 1.47
C LEU A 609 27.21 48.87 0.43
N MET A 610 28.20 49.77 0.46
CA MET A 610 29.26 49.80 -0.55
C MET A 610 30.65 49.97 0.06
N GLY A 611 31.67 49.42 -0.61
CA GLY A 611 33.06 49.65 -0.20
C GLY A 611 33.35 49.13 1.21
N GLU A 612 33.85 50.02 2.06
CA GLU A 612 34.20 49.73 3.46
C GLU A 612 32.97 49.47 4.36
N GLU A 613 31.80 49.97 3.97
CA GLU A 613 30.56 49.77 4.74
C GLU A 613 29.92 48.39 4.46
N ALA A 614 30.25 47.78 3.33
CA ALA A 614 29.75 46.48 2.90
C ALA A 614 30.47 45.32 3.61
N THR A 615 30.43 45.29 4.94
CA THR A 615 31.02 44.23 5.77
C THR A 615 30.13 43.00 5.85
N ARG A 616 30.71 41.81 6.09
CA ARG A 616 29.92 40.58 6.31
C ARG A 616 28.92 40.75 7.45
N ALA A 617 29.36 41.40 8.52
CA ALA A 617 28.55 41.65 9.71
C ALA A 617 27.36 42.56 9.41
N ALA A 618 27.56 43.66 8.66
CA ALA A 618 26.47 44.57 8.28
C ALA A 618 25.41 43.85 7.42
N VAL A 619 25.82 43.06 6.43
CA VAL A 619 24.87 42.33 5.57
C VAL A 619 24.06 41.32 6.39
N VAL A 620 24.72 40.51 7.22
CA VAL A 620 24.05 39.53 8.09
C VAL A 620 23.09 40.21 9.07
N GLU A 621 23.50 41.34 9.66
CA GLU A 621 22.64 42.13 10.54
C GLU A 621 21.40 42.64 9.81
N ARG A 622 21.51 43.20 8.60
CA ARG A 622 20.35 43.67 7.82
C ARG A 622 19.41 42.50 7.48
N LEU A 623 19.95 41.36 7.05
CA LEU A 623 19.15 40.16 6.76
C LEU A 623 18.39 39.65 8.00
N ARG A 624 19.01 39.72 9.20
CA ARG A 624 18.39 39.27 10.45
C ARG A 624 17.44 40.29 11.08
N SER A 625 17.73 41.58 10.98
CA SER A 625 16.99 42.66 11.66
C SER A 625 15.86 43.26 10.82
N ARG A 626 16.00 43.26 9.49
CA ARG A 626 15.02 43.80 8.57
C ARG A 626 14.34 42.68 7.80
N THR A 627 13.30 43.04 7.06
CA THR A 627 12.68 42.13 6.11
C THR A 627 13.08 42.52 4.70
N VAL A 628 14.21 41.98 4.24
CA VAL A 628 14.78 42.26 2.91
C VAL A 628 14.04 41.46 1.85
N ASP A 629 13.39 42.12 0.89
CA ASP A 629 12.61 41.45 -0.14
C ASP A 629 13.45 41.16 -1.41
N VAL A 630 14.44 42.01 -1.69
CA VAL A 630 15.45 41.81 -2.75
C VAL A 630 16.84 41.97 -2.17
N LEU A 631 17.73 41.02 -2.45
CA LEU A 631 19.17 41.18 -2.26
C LEU A 631 19.86 41.23 -3.63
N HIS A 632 20.50 42.34 -3.92
CA HIS A 632 21.44 42.45 -5.02
C HIS A 632 22.85 42.46 -4.45
N PHE A 633 23.69 41.52 -4.87
CA PHE A 633 25.10 41.46 -4.50
C PHE A 633 25.95 41.62 -5.75
N SER A 634 26.86 42.60 -5.77
CA SER A 634 27.85 42.79 -6.84
C SER A 634 29.26 42.83 -6.25
N GLY A 635 30.08 41.84 -6.61
CA GLY A 635 31.40 41.68 -6.02
C GLY A 635 32.05 40.34 -6.33
N HIS A 636 33.05 39.98 -5.53
CA HIS A 636 33.73 38.69 -5.66
C HIS A 636 32.96 37.59 -4.93
N ALA A 637 33.07 36.37 -5.45
CA ALA A 637 32.59 35.15 -4.81
C ALA A 637 33.68 34.09 -4.89
N THR A 638 33.74 33.26 -3.86
CA THR A 638 34.63 32.09 -3.83
C THR A 638 33.84 30.86 -4.26
N PHE A 639 34.49 29.96 -4.99
CA PHE A 639 33.95 28.66 -5.39
C PHE A 639 35.06 27.63 -5.30
N ASP A 640 34.83 26.56 -4.55
CA ASP A 640 35.75 25.44 -4.43
C ASP A 640 35.03 24.15 -4.85
N PRO A 641 35.44 23.51 -5.96
CA PRO A 641 34.84 22.27 -6.44
C PRO A 641 34.97 21.10 -5.45
N GLN A 642 36.00 21.12 -4.59
CA GLN A 642 36.37 20.04 -3.67
C GLN A 642 35.89 20.28 -2.24
N ALA A 643 35.75 21.54 -1.82
CA ALA A 643 35.31 21.93 -0.47
C ALA A 643 34.14 22.93 -0.49
N GLY A 644 32.90 22.43 -0.46
CA GLY A 644 31.70 23.27 -0.59
C GLY A 644 31.48 24.34 0.49
N ASP A 645 32.14 24.24 1.65
CA ASP A 645 31.99 25.17 2.76
C ASP A 645 32.50 26.58 2.45
N SER A 646 33.44 26.71 1.50
CA SER A 646 34.04 27.99 1.10
C SER A 646 33.32 28.66 -0.06
N THR A 647 32.25 28.08 -0.60
CA THR A 647 31.49 28.70 -1.71
C THR A 647 30.53 29.76 -1.19
N GLY A 648 30.66 31.02 -1.63
CA GLY A 648 29.81 32.11 -1.14
C GLY A 648 30.28 33.51 -1.53
N PHE A 649 29.63 34.52 -0.93
CA PHE A 649 29.93 35.94 -1.16
C PHE A 649 31.18 36.36 -0.38
N LEU A 650 32.15 36.99 -1.03
CA LEU A 650 33.41 37.38 -0.40
C LEU A 650 33.30 38.75 0.29
N PHE A 651 33.81 38.83 1.51
CA PHE A 651 33.87 40.03 2.34
C PHE A 651 35.26 40.18 2.98
N PRO A 652 35.61 41.37 3.50
CA PRO A 652 36.87 41.60 4.22
C PRO A 652 37.13 40.62 5.37
N GLU A 653 36.07 40.22 6.08
CA GLU A 653 36.13 39.30 7.23
C GLU A 653 36.05 37.82 6.85
N GLY A 654 36.14 37.51 5.54
CA GLY A 654 36.00 36.17 4.99
C GLY A 654 34.65 35.91 4.32
N THR A 655 34.49 34.74 3.72
CA THR A 655 33.32 34.38 2.90
C THR A 655 32.05 34.19 3.74
N LEU A 656 30.93 34.79 3.30
CA LEU A 656 29.58 34.38 3.69
C LEU A 656 29.23 33.09 2.91
N GLY A 657 29.75 31.97 3.40
CA GLY A 657 29.70 30.67 2.73
C GLY A 657 28.38 29.92 2.88
N ALA A 658 28.28 28.79 2.18
CA ALA A 658 27.14 27.88 2.22
C ALA A 658 26.64 27.53 3.64
N PRO A 659 27.50 27.22 4.64
CA PRO A 659 27.03 26.91 6.00
C PRO A 659 26.32 28.10 6.69
N ALA A 660 26.85 29.31 6.54
CA ALA A 660 26.28 30.51 7.15
C ALA A 660 24.97 30.93 6.45
N LEU A 661 24.91 30.81 5.12
CA LEU A 661 23.67 31.03 4.36
C LEU A 661 22.60 29.99 4.71
N ALA A 662 23.00 28.73 4.92
CA ALA A 662 22.12 27.68 5.41
C ALA A 662 21.54 27.99 6.80
N GLU A 663 22.35 28.57 7.70
CA GLU A 663 21.88 29.06 9.00
C GLU A 663 20.84 30.18 8.86
N LEU A 664 21.15 31.21 8.06
CA LEU A 664 20.21 32.31 7.76
C LEU A 664 18.91 31.81 7.12
N ALA A 665 18.99 30.79 6.28
CA ALA A 665 17.83 30.15 5.68
C ALA A 665 16.95 29.44 6.71
N ARG A 666 17.54 28.72 7.69
CA ARG A 666 16.79 28.10 8.79
C ARG A 666 16.14 29.15 9.70
N GLU A 667 16.78 30.30 9.88
CA GLU A 667 16.23 31.45 10.61
C GLU A 667 15.08 32.15 9.85
N GLY A 668 14.89 31.87 8.55
CA GLY A 668 13.93 32.57 7.70
C GLY A 668 14.35 34.00 7.37
N SER A 669 15.66 34.29 7.41
CA SER A 669 16.26 35.62 7.18
C SER A 669 16.70 35.82 5.72
N LEU A 670 16.60 34.80 4.86
CA LEU A 670 16.97 34.95 3.45
C LEU A 670 15.84 35.56 2.61
N PRO A 671 16.19 36.49 1.70
CA PRO A 671 15.24 37.21 0.87
C PRO A 671 14.60 36.31 -0.21
N PRO A 672 13.36 36.59 -0.61
CA PRO A 672 12.66 35.83 -1.65
C PRO A 672 13.18 36.10 -3.08
N VAL A 673 13.92 37.19 -3.31
CA VAL A 673 14.52 37.53 -4.60
C VAL A 673 16.00 37.85 -4.41
N VAL A 674 16.86 37.16 -5.15
CA VAL A 674 18.32 37.34 -5.07
C VAL A 674 18.90 37.52 -6.48
N PHE A 675 19.74 38.53 -6.63
CA PHE A 675 20.57 38.74 -7.81
C PHE A 675 22.03 38.78 -7.37
N ALA A 676 22.76 37.70 -7.67
CA ALA A 676 24.16 37.51 -7.33
C ALA A 676 25.03 37.82 -8.55
N ASN A 677 25.40 39.09 -8.72
CA ASN A 677 26.34 39.54 -9.73
C ASN A 677 27.79 39.25 -9.30
N ALA A 678 28.10 37.97 -9.17
CA ALA A 678 29.41 37.47 -8.80
C ALA A 678 29.69 36.14 -9.49
N CYS A 679 30.97 35.92 -9.85
CA CYS A 679 31.41 34.76 -10.63
C CYS A 679 31.09 33.44 -9.93
N HIS A 680 30.71 32.40 -10.68
CA HIS A 680 30.48 31.03 -10.19
C HIS A 680 29.35 30.84 -9.16
N THR A 681 28.56 31.87 -8.86
CA THR A 681 27.45 31.81 -7.89
C THR A 681 26.29 30.90 -8.30
N ALA A 682 26.21 30.50 -9.58
CA ALA A 682 25.17 29.60 -10.10
C ALA A 682 25.63 28.15 -10.35
N ARG A 683 26.89 27.80 -10.05
CA ARG A 683 27.48 26.48 -10.31
C ARG A 683 27.11 25.45 -9.23
N GLY A 684 26.96 24.18 -9.61
CA GLY A 684 26.83 23.04 -8.69
C GLY A 684 28.15 22.29 -8.48
N TYR A 685 28.20 21.34 -7.54
CA TYR A 685 29.40 20.53 -7.30
C TYR A 685 29.47 19.33 -8.26
N GLU A 686 30.68 18.96 -8.68
CA GLU A 686 30.93 17.81 -9.55
C GLU A 686 30.87 16.47 -8.81
N HIS A 687 30.61 15.41 -9.57
CA HIS A 687 30.68 14.03 -9.13
C HIS A 687 32.12 13.67 -8.72
N ALA A 688 32.36 13.41 -7.44
CA ALA A 688 33.45 12.51 -7.07
C ALA A 688 33.06 11.10 -7.53
N ALA A 689 33.76 10.56 -8.53
CA ALA A 689 33.58 9.20 -8.98
C ALA A 689 33.71 8.23 -7.78
N GLY A 690 32.60 7.62 -7.36
CA GLY A 690 32.57 6.57 -6.32
C GLY A 690 32.30 7.03 -4.87
N GLY A 691 31.78 8.23 -4.63
CA GLY A 691 31.43 8.69 -3.27
C GLY A 691 30.02 8.31 -2.80
N ASP A 692 29.90 7.96 -1.51
CA ASP A 692 28.66 7.63 -0.81
C ASP A 692 27.60 8.75 -0.94
N VAL A 693 26.39 8.41 -1.41
CA VAL A 693 25.27 9.34 -1.63
C VAL A 693 24.87 10.09 -0.34
N SER A 694 25.20 9.52 0.83
CA SER A 694 24.97 10.11 2.14
C SER A 694 25.76 11.39 2.41
N LEU A 695 26.89 11.63 1.73
CA LEU A 695 27.76 12.81 1.92
C LEU A 695 27.35 14.01 1.04
N LEU A 696 26.39 13.86 0.12
CA LEU A 696 25.91 14.97 -0.72
C LEU A 696 25.01 15.95 0.05
N THR A 697 24.49 15.56 1.21
CA THR A 697 23.68 16.43 2.08
C THR A 697 24.48 17.56 2.74
N SER A 698 25.81 17.47 2.78
CA SER A 698 26.70 18.50 3.35
C SER A 698 27.28 19.48 2.31
N ARG A 699 27.02 19.31 1.01
CA ARG A 699 27.56 20.18 -0.07
C ARG A 699 26.44 20.85 -0.87
N LEU A 700 25.77 21.83 -0.26
CA LEU A 700 24.72 22.60 -0.93
C LEU A 700 25.31 23.78 -1.71
N SER A 701 24.93 23.92 -2.99
CA SER A 701 25.28 25.10 -3.81
C SER A 701 24.42 26.31 -3.40
N LEU A 702 24.86 27.54 -3.71
CA LEU A 702 24.09 28.75 -3.38
C LEU A 702 22.65 28.70 -3.94
N PRO A 703 22.41 28.33 -5.22
CA PRO A 703 21.06 28.22 -5.74
C PRO A 703 20.22 27.19 -4.99
N ALA A 704 20.82 26.07 -4.57
CA ALA A 704 20.14 25.04 -3.79
C ALA A 704 19.74 25.56 -2.40
N ILE A 705 20.62 26.32 -1.72
CA ILE A 705 20.34 26.92 -0.41
C ILE A 705 19.19 27.91 -0.50
N PHE A 706 19.28 28.89 -1.40
CA PHE A 706 18.25 29.91 -1.56
C PHE A 706 16.91 29.29 -2.00
N THR A 707 16.94 28.33 -2.94
CA THR A 707 15.72 27.62 -3.37
C THR A 707 15.11 26.80 -2.22
N ALA A 708 15.93 26.09 -1.43
CA ALA A 708 15.47 25.34 -0.26
C ALA A 708 14.92 26.26 0.84
N ALA A 709 15.46 27.47 0.98
CA ALA A 709 14.98 28.52 1.88
C ALA A 709 13.65 29.16 1.41
N GLY A 710 13.18 28.84 0.20
CA GLY A 710 11.96 29.38 -0.36
C GLY A 710 12.14 30.68 -1.14
N ALA A 711 13.35 30.99 -1.61
CA ALA A 711 13.56 32.04 -2.60
C ALA A 711 12.71 31.74 -3.84
N ARG A 712 11.97 32.75 -4.29
CA ARG A 712 11.11 32.70 -5.48
C ARG A 712 11.91 32.88 -6.75
N LEU A 713 13.04 33.58 -6.64
CA LEU A 713 13.94 33.90 -7.74
C LEU A 713 15.37 34.04 -7.23
N PHE A 714 16.31 33.34 -7.85
CA PHE A 714 17.74 33.51 -7.67
C PHE A 714 18.39 33.63 -9.05
N VAL A 715 19.13 34.70 -9.29
CA VAL A 715 19.92 34.89 -10.52
C VAL A 715 21.40 34.92 -10.13
N GLY A 716 22.24 34.17 -10.83
CA GLY A 716 23.70 34.17 -10.61
C GLY A 716 24.45 33.77 -11.87
N CYS A 717 25.78 33.69 -11.79
CA CYS A 717 26.65 33.42 -12.94
C CYS A 717 27.32 32.04 -12.84
N LEU A 718 27.39 31.27 -13.93
CA LEU A 718 28.16 30.02 -13.97
C LEU A 718 29.67 30.26 -14.02
N TRP A 719 30.10 31.37 -14.61
CA TRP A 719 31.50 31.74 -14.82
C TRP A 719 31.72 33.25 -14.70
N ARG A 720 32.94 33.69 -15.01
CA ARG A 720 33.36 35.10 -14.92
C ARG A 720 32.67 35.96 -15.97
N VAL A 721 32.20 37.13 -15.56
CA VAL A 721 31.51 38.11 -16.41
C VAL A 721 32.29 39.42 -16.50
N GLU A 722 32.13 40.13 -17.62
CA GLU A 722 32.71 41.46 -17.83
C GLU A 722 31.89 42.51 -17.07
N THR A 723 32.56 43.43 -16.36
CA THR A 723 31.94 44.34 -15.40
C THR A 723 30.91 45.27 -16.03
N GLN A 724 31.20 45.89 -17.18
CA GLN A 724 30.28 46.80 -17.85
C GLN A 724 29.04 46.07 -18.38
N ALA A 725 29.23 44.90 -18.98
CA ALA A 725 28.15 44.04 -19.45
C ALA A 725 27.28 43.52 -18.30
N ALA A 726 27.90 43.18 -17.16
CA ALA A 726 27.21 42.70 -15.97
C ALA A 726 26.30 43.78 -15.36
N ALA A 727 26.81 45.02 -15.25
CA ALA A 727 26.04 46.17 -14.78
C ALA A 727 24.86 46.49 -15.72
N ARG A 728 25.11 46.47 -17.04
CA ARG A 728 24.03 46.66 -18.03
C ARG A 728 22.98 45.56 -17.94
N PHE A 729 23.40 44.31 -17.71
CA PHE A 729 22.51 43.18 -17.57
C PHE A 729 21.56 43.36 -16.38
N SER A 730 22.09 43.70 -15.20
CA SER A 730 21.27 43.87 -13.99
C SER A 730 20.31 45.06 -14.11
N LEU A 731 20.75 46.19 -14.68
CA LEU A 731 19.90 47.36 -14.93
C LEU A 731 18.70 47.03 -15.83
N GLU A 732 18.93 46.33 -16.94
CA GLU A 732 17.88 45.92 -17.87
C GLU A 732 16.94 44.86 -17.27
N PHE A 733 17.49 43.96 -16.47
CA PHE A 733 16.73 42.95 -15.76
C PHE A 733 15.75 43.58 -14.75
N TYR A 734 16.26 44.45 -13.87
CA TYR A 734 15.42 45.15 -12.90
C TYR A 734 14.46 46.12 -13.60
N GLY A 735 14.90 46.86 -14.61
CA GLY A 735 14.03 47.72 -15.42
C GLY A 735 12.86 46.95 -16.04
N GLY A 736 13.11 45.74 -16.54
CA GLY A 736 12.06 44.83 -17.02
C GLY A 736 11.05 44.44 -15.93
N LEU A 737 11.53 43.98 -14.78
CA LEU A 737 10.69 43.61 -13.65
C LEU A 737 9.86 44.79 -13.11
N MET A 738 10.45 45.99 -13.07
CA MET A 738 9.79 47.23 -12.66
C MET A 738 8.76 47.71 -13.69
N ALA A 739 9.01 47.50 -14.98
CA ALA A 739 8.03 47.72 -16.05
C ALA A 739 6.90 46.66 -16.07
N GLY A 740 6.88 45.78 -15.07
CA GLY A 740 5.86 44.77 -14.88
C GLY A 740 6.12 43.47 -15.64
N ALA A 741 7.22 43.32 -16.38
CA ALA A 741 7.55 42.09 -17.10
C ALA A 741 7.73 40.89 -16.13
N THR A 742 7.58 39.68 -16.64
CA THR A 742 7.96 38.48 -15.88
C THR A 742 9.47 38.36 -15.76
N ALA A 743 9.96 37.58 -14.80
CA ALA A 743 11.39 37.29 -14.65
C ALA A 743 12.00 36.70 -15.94
N GLY A 744 11.30 35.82 -16.65
CA GLY A 744 11.74 35.25 -17.92
C GLY A 744 11.82 36.29 -19.05
N GLU A 745 10.84 37.20 -19.15
CA GLU A 745 10.86 38.31 -20.09
C GLU A 745 12.00 39.29 -19.76
N ALA A 746 12.20 39.60 -18.48
CA ALA A 746 13.28 40.47 -18.01
C ALA A 746 14.65 39.86 -18.30
N MET A 747 14.80 38.55 -18.09
CA MET A 747 16.00 37.78 -18.42
C MET A 747 16.32 37.86 -19.92
N GLN A 748 15.30 37.71 -20.76
CA GLN A 748 15.42 37.83 -22.22
C GLN A 748 15.87 39.24 -22.66
N ARG A 749 15.32 40.30 -22.04
CA ARG A 749 15.72 41.67 -22.33
C ARG A 749 17.17 41.94 -21.93
N ALA A 750 17.54 41.54 -20.72
CA ALA A 750 18.90 41.69 -20.20
C ALA A 750 19.93 40.97 -21.08
N ARG A 751 19.61 39.74 -21.52
CA ARG A 751 20.41 38.99 -22.49
C ARG A 751 20.59 39.74 -23.81
N ARG A 752 19.53 40.33 -24.39
CA ARG A 752 19.64 41.14 -25.62
C ARG A 752 20.51 42.38 -25.44
N ALA A 753 20.42 43.03 -24.28
CA ALA A 753 21.24 44.20 -23.98
C ALA A 753 22.73 43.86 -23.84
N ALA A 754 23.05 42.62 -23.43
CA ALA A 754 24.40 42.08 -23.33
C ALA A 754 24.81 41.24 -24.55
N ALA A 755 24.07 41.26 -25.67
CA ALA A 755 24.32 40.36 -26.81
C ALA A 755 25.73 40.51 -27.42
N ASN A 756 26.31 41.72 -27.39
CA ASN A 756 27.68 41.97 -27.87
C ASN A 756 28.76 41.41 -26.92
N TYR A 757 28.38 40.90 -25.75
CA TYR A 757 29.24 40.33 -24.72
C TYR A 757 28.80 38.89 -24.46
N TRP A 758 28.94 38.04 -25.46
CA TRP A 758 28.36 36.70 -25.51
C TRP A 758 28.73 35.81 -24.28
N MET A 759 29.95 35.94 -23.72
CA MET A 759 30.35 35.29 -22.46
C MET A 759 29.45 35.71 -21.28
N THR A 760 29.20 37.01 -21.15
CA THR A 760 28.31 37.57 -20.12
C THR A 760 26.86 37.23 -20.41
N HIS A 761 26.45 37.31 -21.68
CA HIS A 761 25.13 36.94 -22.15
C HIS A 761 24.74 35.52 -21.75
N ALA A 762 25.66 34.55 -21.88
CA ALA A 762 25.42 33.15 -21.57
C ALA A 762 25.63 32.78 -20.10
N ALA A 763 26.44 33.54 -19.35
CA ALA A 763 26.83 33.22 -17.97
C ALA A 763 25.66 33.17 -16.98
N TYR A 764 24.67 34.04 -17.14
CA TYR A 764 23.63 34.19 -16.13
C TYR A 764 22.61 33.08 -16.19
N ILE A 765 22.30 32.52 -15.02
CA ILE A 765 21.31 31.46 -14.83
C ILE A 765 20.25 31.93 -13.84
N MET A 766 19.00 31.63 -14.17
CA MET A 766 17.84 31.96 -13.36
C MET A 766 17.29 30.69 -12.71
N TYR A 767 17.20 30.66 -11.38
CA TYR A 767 16.53 29.63 -10.61
C TYR A 767 15.21 30.17 -10.05
N GLY A 768 14.15 29.37 -10.08
CA GLY A 768 12.81 29.75 -9.60
C GLY A 768 11.77 29.95 -10.71
N ASP A 769 10.69 30.66 -10.40
CA ASP A 769 9.53 30.81 -11.31
C ASP A 769 9.80 31.90 -12.37
N PRO A 770 9.88 31.55 -13.67
CA PRO A 770 10.12 32.52 -14.74
C PRO A 770 8.96 33.50 -14.92
N ARG A 771 7.78 33.23 -14.31
CA ARG A 771 6.60 34.09 -14.41
C ARG A 771 6.49 35.10 -13.27
N LEU A 772 7.43 35.09 -12.33
CA LEU A 772 7.43 36.03 -11.22
C LEU A 772 7.37 37.46 -11.75
N ARG A 773 6.39 38.24 -11.26
CA ARG A 773 6.31 39.69 -11.44
C ARG A 773 6.51 40.35 -10.09
N LEU A 774 7.45 41.27 -9.98
CA LEU A 774 7.81 41.89 -8.71
C LEU A 774 6.68 42.78 -8.16
N LEU A 775 6.02 43.55 -9.02
CA LEU A 775 5.02 44.57 -8.65
C LEU A 775 3.54 44.15 -8.78
N ALA A 776 3.21 42.94 -9.27
CA ALA A 776 1.82 42.59 -9.62
C ALA A 776 0.79 42.68 -8.46
N GLY A 777 1.24 42.59 -7.20
CA GLY A 777 0.36 42.81 -6.04
C GLY A 777 -0.04 44.27 -5.78
N ALA A 778 0.73 45.25 -6.26
CA ALA A 778 0.44 46.68 -6.06
C ALA A 778 -0.64 47.19 -7.05
N LEU A 779 -0.68 46.64 -8.26
CA LEU A 779 -1.65 47.03 -9.31
C LEU A 779 -3.01 46.33 -9.13
N GLY A 780 -3.04 45.07 -8.68
CA GLY A 780 -4.29 44.33 -8.46
C GLY A 780 -5.12 44.77 -7.24
N ALA A 781 -4.59 45.65 -6.38
CA ALA A 781 -5.32 46.31 -5.31
C ALA A 781 -6.08 47.56 -5.79
N ARG A 782 -5.61 48.23 -6.86
CA ARG A 782 -6.28 49.40 -7.45
C ARG A 782 -7.63 49.04 -8.11
N GLU A 783 -7.73 47.89 -8.77
CA GLU A 783 -8.97 47.45 -9.43
C GLU A 783 -10.03 46.91 -8.46
N ARG A 784 -9.63 46.46 -7.26
CA ARG A 784 -10.57 45.99 -6.23
C ARG A 784 -11.11 47.09 -5.33
N GLY A 785 -10.51 48.29 -5.35
CA GLY A 785 -10.99 49.47 -4.62
C GLY A 785 -11.92 50.39 -5.42
N THR A 786 -12.26 50.03 -6.67
CA THR A 786 -13.12 50.83 -7.57
C THR A 786 -14.33 50.04 -8.11
N ARG A 787 -14.83 49.07 -7.34
CA ARG A 787 -16.14 48.43 -7.60
C ARG A 787 -17.03 48.48 -6.39
#